data_AF-A0AAV9XFJ8-F1
#
_entry.id   AF-A0AAV9XFJ8-F1
#
_cell.length_a   1.000
_cell.length_b   1.000
_cell.length_c   1.000
_cell.angle_alpha   90.00
_cell.angle_beta   90.00
_cell.angle_gamma   90.00
#
_symmetry.space_group_name_H-M   'P 1'
#
loop_
_entity.id
_entity.type
_entity.pdbx_description
1 polymer ?
#
loop_
_entity_poly.entity_id
_entity_poly.type
_entity_poly.pdbx_seq_one_letter_code
_entity_poly.pdbx_strand_id
1 'polypeptide(L)'
;MLAALAIEKSYIPLPNLAAISIMRATNPGTSETIFKLIYPVLKNTPVLMKDLGVLSILTLTILLLIFSSVLGFTSTILLSDVVVQPILSRNIEAPVPVDFLWNGDVQEDGSDWPTPVSFGFHYIQPAYNYFMWSSSPPVTLPPFAEYASEPLAIAGLSDTGSSIRAFLPFTNPDYRSGLKSYTGKSLVWDARVICQKPRVTDFKTSKDPYSISGKVQSSVQVDIIREPKVPAMQFSCILPWATYTYGRPILCQLPNYNVSDIVASGLKSEFSLPDQAELLWSGNTYLVLNQTLAADVGDFLDNNSDWGRIGLIDDYFEGKETVVVGTLCRSPLDAVDRDVGFSSQRPQTEPGSFAYMALNASVYYETTLPYADLQYRGDSYDFSTILPRLVAGNSSDRLNMSPPASGWAGPVVNTTGSDGPWTLRDLSLKVYRQSFLVQSLDLAAGMSVFFWESAYAGDSDNYLAGRKWMGDLFIAVKDHPQGGTARALQAVLTMVANNAYYEYLQKFDRFSNATIVQFLNVSSPGGPYGTRRGTGGFANEQQGFLSVYVKGRFPVGYVIVVVLLVLHTILAFIILVRFLQETAITRIGDPWQTLAQVASNQFEIENMFELSRKTNVDRSAVEKELRAQEKHNLRVGIQSYKDTVRLAKAGSSDTV
;
A
#
# COMPACT_ATOMS: atom_id res chain seq x y z
N MET A 1 32.65 -40.36 -20.90
CA MET A 1 32.64 -40.43 -22.38
C MET A 1 33.54 -39.38 -23.01
N LEU A 2 33.28 -38.07 -22.83
CA LEU A 2 34.11 -37.00 -23.44
C LEU A 2 35.59 -37.04 -23.05
N ALA A 3 35.92 -37.34 -21.79
CA ALA A 3 37.30 -37.51 -21.36
C ALA A 3 38.01 -38.70 -22.05
N ALA A 4 37.28 -39.76 -22.38
CA ALA A 4 37.82 -40.91 -23.14
C ALA A 4 38.10 -40.53 -24.60
N LEU A 5 37.16 -39.83 -25.25
CA LEU A 5 37.33 -39.29 -26.59
C LEU A 5 38.53 -38.33 -26.65
N ALA A 6 38.67 -37.45 -25.65
CA ALA A 6 39.77 -36.50 -25.58
C ALA A 6 41.15 -37.19 -25.52
N ILE A 7 41.27 -38.27 -24.76
CA ILE A 7 42.53 -39.00 -24.61
C ILE A 7 42.85 -39.84 -25.86
N GLU A 8 41.86 -40.50 -26.48
CA GLU A 8 42.12 -41.38 -27.64
C GLU A 8 42.28 -40.63 -28.96
N LYS A 9 41.55 -39.52 -29.16
CA LYS A 9 41.51 -38.84 -30.46
C LYS A 9 42.19 -37.48 -30.49
N SER A 10 42.25 -36.78 -29.35
CA SER A 10 42.64 -35.36 -29.33
C SER A 10 44.03 -35.08 -28.77
N TYR A 11 44.74 -36.09 -28.27
CA TYR A 11 46.08 -35.99 -27.68
C TYR A 11 46.20 -34.84 -26.68
N ILE A 12 46.00 -35.12 -25.39
CA ILE A 12 45.98 -34.10 -24.35
C ILE A 12 47.40 -33.79 -23.81
N PRO A 13 47.61 -32.60 -23.20
CA PRO A 13 48.88 -32.29 -22.56
C PRO A 13 49.24 -33.31 -21.48
N LEU A 14 50.47 -33.81 -21.48
CA LEU A 14 50.97 -34.79 -20.53
C LEU A 14 50.72 -34.41 -19.04
N PRO A 15 50.90 -33.14 -18.60
CA PRO A 15 50.62 -32.76 -17.21
C PRO A 15 49.15 -32.98 -16.78
N ASN A 16 48.24 -33.06 -17.74
CA ASN A 16 46.80 -33.14 -17.52
C ASN A 16 46.23 -34.54 -17.75
N LEU A 17 47.07 -35.47 -18.24
CA LEU A 17 46.69 -36.83 -18.58
C LEU A 17 46.03 -37.56 -17.40
N ALA A 18 46.68 -37.57 -16.23
CA ALA A 18 46.15 -38.25 -15.05
C ALA A 18 44.80 -37.67 -14.60
N ALA A 19 44.67 -36.35 -14.58
CA ALA A 19 43.44 -35.68 -14.18
C ALA A 19 42.27 -35.97 -15.13
N ILE A 20 42.50 -35.89 -16.45
CA ILE A 20 41.48 -36.18 -17.46
C ILE A 20 41.18 -37.69 -17.50
N SER A 21 42.17 -38.55 -17.26
CA SER A 21 41.99 -40.00 -17.15
C SER A 21 41.00 -40.33 -16.04
N ILE A 22 41.15 -39.73 -14.85
CA ILE A 22 40.27 -39.94 -13.68
C ILE A 22 38.83 -39.48 -13.96
N MET A 23 38.63 -38.44 -14.76
CA MET A 23 37.29 -37.98 -15.20
C MET A 23 36.50 -39.02 -16.00
N ARG A 24 37.12 -40.12 -16.43
CA ARG A 24 36.42 -41.27 -17.05
C ARG A 24 35.76 -42.19 -16.02
N ALA A 25 36.26 -42.20 -14.80
CA ALA A 25 35.79 -43.04 -13.70
C ALA A 25 34.92 -42.27 -12.69
N THR A 26 35.12 -40.96 -12.58
CA THR A 26 34.38 -40.08 -11.64
C THR A 26 33.70 -38.94 -12.38
N ASN A 27 32.55 -38.47 -11.89
CA ASN A 27 31.90 -37.25 -12.39
C ASN A 27 32.63 -36.01 -11.85
N PRO A 28 33.41 -35.27 -12.68
CA PRO A 28 34.07 -34.06 -12.21
C PRO A 28 33.08 -32.93 -11.96
N GLY A 29 33.42 -32.03 -11.04
CA GLY A 29 32.71 -30.76 -10.89
C GLY A 29 32.83 -29.87 -12.15
N THR A 30 31.99 -28.84 -12.24
CA THR A 30 32.04 -27.88 -13.36
C THR A 30 33.38 -27.13 -13.40
N SER A 31 33.86 -26.66 -12.25
CA SER A 31 35.16 -26.00 -12.11
C SER A 31 36.32 -26.92 -12.51
N GLU A 32 36.27 -28.18 -12.07
CA GLU A 32 37.29 -29.17 -12.41
C GLU A 32 37.34 -29.46 -13.91
N THR A 33 36.18 -29.60 -14.56
CA THR A 33 36.08 -29.79 -16.00
C THR A 33 36.65 -28.58 -16.76
N ILE A 34 36.37 -27.36 -16.32
CA ILE A 34 36.89 -26.14 -16.94
C ILE A 34 38.41 -26.05 -16.80
N PHE A 35 38.95 -26.22 -15.60
CA PHE A 35 40.37 -26.02 -15.32
C PHE A 35 41.26 -27.19 -15.74
N LYS A 36 40.77 -28.43 -15.66
CA LYS A 36 41.59 -29.63 -15.92
C LYS A 36 41.43 -30.18 -17.34
N LEU A 37 40.31 -29.89 -18.03
CA LEU A 37 40.03 -30.35 -19.41
C LEU A 37 39.95 -29.20 -20.42
N ILE A 38 39.09 -28.19 -20.24
CA ILE A 38 38.85 -27.14 -21.26
C ILE A 38 40.03 -26.18 -21.41
N TYR A 39 40.42 -25.52 -20.32
CA TYR A 39 41.50 -24.51 -20.32
C TYR A 39 42.86 -25.05 -20.82
N PRO A 40 43.32 -26.24 -20.38
CA PRO A 40 44.61 -26.79 -20.78
C PRO A 40 44.65 -27.21 -22.25
N VAL A 41 43.53 -27.75 -22.76
CA VAL A 41 43.41 -28.07 -24.18
C VAL A 41 43.46 -26.77 -24.98
N LEU A 42 42.64 -25.77 -24.65
CA LEU A 42 42.58 -24.48 -25.36
C LEU A 42 43.94 -23.74 -25.39
N LYS A 43 44.63 -23.67 -24.25
CA LYS A 43 45.91 -22.97 -24.09
C LYS A 43 47.06 -23.62 -24.88
N ASN A 44 47.11 -24.95 -24.90
CA ASN A 44 48.24 -25.68 -25.44
C ASN A 44 48.02 -26.15 -26.89
N THR A 45 46.91 -25.75 -27.53
CA THR A 45 46.62 -25.94 -28.97
C THR A 45 46.68 -24.63 -29.77
N PRO A 46 47.88 -24.20 -30.22
CA PRO A 46 48.02 -22.97 -31.01
C PRO A 46 47.42 -23.06 -32.42
N VAL A 47 47.07 -24.27 -32.90
CA VAL A 47 46.40 -24.50 -34.20
C VAL A 47 45.05 -25.18 -33.98
N LEU A 48 44.24 -24.60 -33.09
CA LEU A 48 42.89 -25.10 -32.71
C LEU A 48 41.96 -25.33 -33.93
N MET A 49 42.23 -24.69 -35.07
CA MET A 49 41.39 -24.75 -36.27
C MET A 49 41.73 -25.88 -37.27
N LYS A 50 42.84 -26.62 -37.13
CA LYS A 50 43.18 -27.70 -38.10
C LYS A 50 42.70 -29.09 -37.68
N ASP A 51 42.42 -29.32 -36.40
CA ASP A 51 42.02 -30.63 -35.89
C ASP A 51 40.55 -30.64 -35.47
N LEU A 52 39.69 -30.96 -36.46
CA LEU A 52 38.23 -30.92 -36.35
C LEU A 52 37.69 -31.77 -35.18
N GLY A 53 38.42 -32.82 -34.80
CA GLY A 53 38.07 -33.71 -33.70
C GLY A 53 38.13 -33.04 -32.33
N VAL A 54 39.20 -32.26 -32.07
CA VAL A 54 39.43 -31.52 -30.82
C VAL A 54 38.38 -30.44 -30.62
N LEU A 55 38.12 -29.65 -31.67
CA LEU A 55 37.12 -28.59 -31.64
C LEU A 55 35.73 -29.17 -31.32
N SER A 56 35.38 -30.29 -31.94
CA SER A 56 34.10 -30.97 -31.72
C SER A 56 33.95 -31.51 -30.28
N ILE A 57 35.03 -32.00 -29.66
CA ILE A 57 34.98 -32.46 -28.25
C ILE A 57 34.84 -31.27 -27.29
N LEU A 58 35.57 -30.17 -27.54
CA LEU A 58 35.45 -28.95 -26.74
C LEU A 58 34.05 -28.33 -26.83
N THR A 59 33.46 -28.26 -28.03
CA THR A 59 32.12 -27.72 -28.21
C THR A 59 31.07 -28.57 -27.50
N LEU A 60 31.12 -29.90 -27.64
CA LEU A 60 30.21 -30.81 -26.92
C LEU A 60 30.36 -30.69 -25.40
N THR A 61 31.59 -30.52 -24.90
CA THR A 61 31.87 -30.37 -23.46
C THR A 61 31.32 -29.05 -22.92
N ILE A 62 31.52 -27.94 -23.63
CA ILE A 62 31.00 -26.62 -23.25
C ILE A 62 29.46 -26.62 -23.31
N LEU A 63 28.87 -27.18 -24.37
CA LEU A 63 27.42 -27.28 -24.50
C LEU A 63 26.84 -28.10 -23.34
N LEU A 64 27.45 -29.23 -23.01
CA LEU A 64 26.99 -30.09 -21.91
C LEU A 64 27.04 -29.35 -20.57
N LEU A 65 28.11 -28.61 -20.30
CA LEU A 65 28.24 -27.79 -19.08
C LEU A 65 27.17 -26.70 -19.01
N ILE A 66 26.89 -26.00 -20.11
CA ILE A 66 25.87 -24.96 -20.16
C ILE A 66 24.49 -25.55 -19.88
N PHE A 67 24.07 -26.60 -20.61
CA PHE A 67 22.77 -27.21 -20.41
C PHE A 67 22.62 -27.79 -19.01
N SER A 68 23.64 -28.45 -18.47
CA SER A 68 23.61 -29.00 -17.10
C SER A 68 23.49 -27.89 -16.05
N SER A 69 24.18 -26.76 -16.26
CA SER A 69 24.12 -25.61 -15.34
C SER A 69 22.74 -24.97 -15.35
N VAL A 70 22.13 -24.77 -16.53
CA VAL A 70 20.77 -24.22 -16.65
C VAL A 70 19.73 -25.19 -16.08
N LEU A 71 19.89 -26.50 -16.31
CA LEU A 71 19.01 -27.52 -15.71
C LEU A 71 19.12 -27.57 -14.17
N GLY A 72 20.23 -27.11 -13.60
CA GLY A 72 20.39 -26.90 -12.15
C GLY A 72 19.40 -25.88 -11.56
N PHE A 73 18.83 -25.00 -12.39
CA PHE A 73 17.81 -24.01 -12.01
C PHE A 73 16.38 -24.42 -12.42
N THR A 74 16.16 -25.70 -12.74
CA THR A 74 14.83 -26.21 -13.14
C THR A 74 13.74 -25.86 -12.15
N SER A 75 13.98 -25.94 -10.84
CA SER A 75 13.00 -25.55 -9.81
C SER A 75 12.64 -24.06 -9.89
N THR A 76 13.62 -23.17 -10.07
CA THR A 76 13.38 -21.72 -10.23
C THR A 76 12.64 -21.40 -11.52
N ILE A 77 12.98 -22.08 -12.62
CA ILE A 77 12.31 -21.92 -13.91
C ILE A 77 10.86 -22.40 -13.82
N LEU A 78 10.59 -23.53 -13.15
CA LEU A 78 9.22 -24.00 -12.91
C LEU A 78 8.45 -23.10 -11.94
N LEU A 79 9.11 -22.56 -10.91
CA LEU A 79 8.50 -21.62 -9.97
C LEU A 79 8.11 -20.30 -10.66
N SER A 80 8.78 -19.93 -11.75
CA SER A 80 8.41 -18.75 -12.54
C SER A 80 7.03 -18.84 -13.20
N ASP A 81 6.47 -20.06 -13.33
CA ASP A 81 5.10 -20.28 -13.80
C ASP A 81 4.05 -20.19 -12.68
N VAL A 82 4.46 -20.15 -11.40
CA VAL A 82 3.54 -20.01 -10.27
C VAL A 82 3.12 -18.55 -10.14
N VAL A 83 1.81 -18.31 -10.25
CA VAL A 83 1.21 -16.98 -10.07
C VAL A 83 0.37 -17.00 -8.80
N VAL A 84 0.51 -15.95 -8.01
CA VAL A 84 -0.39 -15.69 -6.89
C VAL A 84 -1.63 -15.02 -7.47
N GLN A 85 -2.80 -15.61 -7.32
CA GLN A 85 -4.05 -15.01 -7.79
C GLN A 85 -5.06 -14.92 -6.64
N PRO A 86 -5.88 -13.86 -6.58
CA PRO A 86 -6.96 -13.77 -5.62
C PRO A 86 -8.11 -14.70 -6.05
N ILE A 87 -8.45 -15.68 -5.21
CA ILE A 87 -9.68 -16.47 -5.34
C ILE A 87 -10.69 -16.03 -4.29
N LEU A 88 -11.97 -16.30 -4.52
CA LEU A 88 -13.00 -16.03 -3.54
C LEU A 88 -13.00 -17.09 -2.44
N SER A 89 -13.08 -16.66 -1.19
CA SER A 89 -13.39 -17.53 -0.07
C SER A 89 -14.83 -18.05 -0.19
N ARG A 90 -15.14 -19.13 0.55
CA ARG A 90 -16.53 -19.46 0.87
C ARG A 90 -17.16 -18.34 1.70
N ASN A 91 -18.49 -18.35 1.82
CA ASN A 91 -19.19 -17.52 2.78
C ASN A 91 -18.75 -17.92 4.19
N ILE A 92 -18.22 -16.95 4.93
CA ILE A 92 -17.80 -17.12 6.33
C ILE A 92 -18.77 -16.32 7.18
N GLU A 93 -19.45 -16.99 8.09
CA GLU A 93 -20.18 -16.31 9.16
C GLU A 93 -19.21 -16.06 10.30
N ALA A 94 -19.05 -14.80 10.69
CA ALA A 94 -18.19 -14.40 11.79
C ALA A 94 -18.89 -13.34 12.66
N PRO A 95 -18.70 -13.40 14.00
CA PRO A 95 -19.07 -12.29 14.86
C PRO A 95 -18.12 -11.12 14.59
N VAL A 96 -18.68 -9.94 14.35
CA VAL A 96 -17.94 -8.71 14.12
C VAL A 96 -18.34 -7.64 15.15
N PRO A 97 -17.38 -6.83 15.64
CA PRO A 97 -17.67 -5.73 16.54
C PRO A 97 -18.44 -4.64 15.77
N VAL A 98 -19.52 -4.13 16.36
CA VAL A 98 -20.38 -3.13 15.70
C VAL A 98 -20.24 -1.77 16.37
N ASP A 99 -20.45 -1.73 17.69
CA ASP A 99 -20.41 -0.51 18.50
C ASP A 99 -20.21 -0.87 19.98
N PHE A 100 -20.30 0.12 20.87
CA PHE A 100 -20.47 -0.08 22.30
C PHE A 100 -21.90 -0.51 22.65
N LEU A 101 -22.04 -1.33 23.68
CA LEU A 101 -23.33 -1.74 24.21
C LEU A 101 -23.99 -0.53 24.89
N TRP A 102 -25.06 -0.04 24.27
CA TRP A 102 -25.91 0.99 24.87
C TRP A 102 -26.64 0.42 26.09
N ASN A 103 -26.36 0.94 27.29
CA ASN A 103 -27.11 0.65 28.51
C ASN A 103 -27.93 1.86 28.96
N GLY A 104 -29.25 1.71 29.02
CA GLY A 104 -30.18 2.75 29.47
C GLY A 104 -30.31 2.88 30.99
N ASP A 105 -29.72 1.96 31.75
CA ASP A 105 -29.83 1.95 33.21
C ASP A 105 -28.96 3.07 33.83
N VAL A 106 -29.63 3.97 34.55
CA VAL A 106 -28.98 4.99 35.38
C VAL A 106 -28.55 4.30 36.68
N GLN A 107 -27.25 4.32 37.04
CA GLN A 107 -26.89 3.99 38.42
C GLN A 107 -27.35 5.15 39.30
N GLU A 108 -28.31 4.87 40.18
CA GLU A 108 -28.48 5.65 41.41
C GLU A 108 -27.30 5.31 42.34
N ASP A 109 -26.12 5.86 42.09
CA ASP A 109 -24.95 5.64 42.96
C ASP A 109 -24.96 6.50 44.25
N GLY A 110 -26.07 7.19 44.52
CA GLY A 110 -26.20 8.10 45.66
C GLY A 110 -25.47 9.43 45.49
N SER A 111 -24.83 9.70 44.35
CA SER A 111 -24.45 11.07 43.96
C SER A 111 -25.67 11.85 43.47
N ASP A 112 -25.74 13.15 43.76
CA ASP A 112 -26.81 14.07 43.29
C ASP A 112 -26.95 14.14 41.75
N TRP A 113 -26.10 13.44 41.00
CA TRP A 113 -26.03 13.47 39.55
C TRP A 113 -26.19 12.05 39.00
N PRO A 114 -27.38 11.67 38.49
CA PRO A 114 -27.56 10.37 37.85
C PRO A 114 -26.56 10.22 36.70
N THR A 115 -25.57 9.36 36.86
CA THR A 115 -24.61 9.05 35.79
C THR A 115 -25.10 7.82 35.03
N PRO A 116 -25.39 7.94 33.73
CA PRO A 116 -25.72 6.78 32.90
C PRO A 116 -24.47 5.91 32.78
N VAL A 117 -24.59 4.64 33.17
CA VAL A 117 -23.46 3.72 33.20
C VAL A 117 -23.32 3.08 31.82
N SER A 118 -22.71 3.80 30.89
CA SER A 118 -22.19 3.16 29.69
C SER A 118 -20.96 2.34 30.09
N PHE A 119 -21.15 1.04 30.38
CA PHE A 119 -20.03 0.11 30.57
C PHE A 119 -19.33 -0.04 29.22
N GLY A 120 -18.25 0.72 28.99
CA GLY A 120 -17.42 0.62 27.78
C GLY A 120 -16.81 1.95 27.35
N PHE A 121 -17.56 3.05 27.45
CA PHE A 121 -17.10 4.41 27.16
C PHE A 121 -17.42 5.33 28.35
N HIS A 122 -16.41 5.65 29.16
CA HIS A 122 -16.60 6.44 30.36
C HIS A 122 -16.77 7.92 30.00
N TYR A 123 -17.97 8.45 30.26
CA TYR A 123 -18.46 9.80 29.95
C TYR A 123 -17.80 10.95 30.76
N ILE A 124 -16.54 10.81 31.17
CA ILE A 124 -15.91 11.82 32.04
C ILE A 124 -15.43 13.02 31.22
N GLN A 125 -16.23 14.10 31.25
CA GLN A 125 -15.84 15.50 31.03
C GLN A 125 -15.34 15.90 29.61
N PRO A 126 -15.46 17.20 29.24
CA PRO A 126 -15.10 17.73 27.91
C PRO A 126 -13.66 17.49 27.44
N ALA A 127 -12.75 17.01 28.30
CA ALA A 127 -11.34 16.83 27.98
C ALA A 127 -11.08 15.80 26.86
N TYR A 128 -11.98 14.81 26.65
CA TYR A 128 -11.72 13.74 25.68
C TYR A 128 -12.19 14.00 24.24
N ASN A 129 -13.13 14.92 24.02
CA ASN A 129 -13.67 15.19 22.68
C ASN A 129 -12.62 15.84 21.74
N TYR A 130 -11.57 16.43 22.30
CA TYR A 130 -10.57 17.21 21.58
C TYR A 130 -9.37 16.39 21.08
N PHE A 131 -9.20 15.14 21.54
CA PHE A 131 -8.04 14.33 21.16
C PHE A 131 -8.03 13.98 19.67
N MET A 132 -9.21 13.75 19.07
CA MET A 132 -9.30 13.34 17.67
C MET A 132 -8.93 14.47 16.71
N TRP A 133 -9.36 15.70 17.02
CA TRP A 133 -9.00 16.89 16.26
C TRP A 133 -7.53 17.32 16.42
N SER A 134 -6.86 16.86 17.48
CA SER A 134 -5.42 17.06 17.72
C SER A 134 -4.57 15.83 17.39
N SER A 135 -5.19 14.77 16.84
CA SER A 135 -4.52 13.50 16.55
C SER A 135 -3.53 13.61 15.40
N SER A 136 -2.44 12.86 15.52
CA SER A 136 -1.52 12.64 14.41
C SER A 136 -2.26 11.97 13.25
N PRO A 137 -1.86 12.25 12.01
CA PRO A 137 -2.55 11.69 10.86
C PRO A 137 -2.33 10.15 10.80
N PRO A 138 -3.34 9.37 10.37
CA PRO A 138 -3.25 7.90 10.43
C PRO A 138 -2.17 7.38 9.49
N VAL A 139 -1.44 6.32 9.84
CA VAL A 139 -0.34 5.81 8.98
C VAL A 139 -0.83 5.33 7.62
N THR A 140 -2.01 4.72 7.58
CA THR A 140 -2.68 4.25 6.36
C THR A 140 -4.14 4.71 6.39
N LEU A 141 -4.76 4.83 5.21
CA LEU A 141 -6.19 5.07 5.13
C LEU A 141 -6.88 3.74 4.79
N PRO A 142 -7.55 3.09 5.75
CA PRO A 142 -8.34 1.88 5.47
C PRO A 142 -9.43 2.14 4.43
N PRO A 143 -9.82 1.14 3.62
CA PRO A 143 -10.97 1.29 2.75
C PRO A 143 -12.24 1.44 3.60
N PHE A 144 -13.16 2.25 3.11
CA PHE A 144 -14.49 2.43 3.70
C PHE A 144 -15.55 2.22 2.62
N ALA A 145 -16.75 1.88 3.07
CA ALA A 145 -17.90 1.75 2.20
C ALA A 145 -18.65 3.08 2.14
N GLU A 146 -19.13 3.44 0.94
CA GLU A 146 -19.88 4.67 0.74
C GLU A 146 -21.10 4.41 -0.13
N TYR A 147 -22.23 4.98 0.29
CA TYR A 147 -23.41 5.19 -0.53
C TYR A 147 -23.48 6.68 -0.81
N ALA A 148 -23.40 7.07 -2.08
CA ALA A 148 -23.43 8.48 -2.49
C ALA A 148 -24.54 8.72 -3.50
N SER A 149 -25.27 9.82 -3.33
CA SER A 149 -26.21 10.36 -4.32
C SER A 149 -25.64 11.61 -4.99
N GLU A 150 -26.23 12.00 -6.11
CA GLU A 150 -25.89 13.26 -6.76
C GLU A 150 -26.17 14.48 -5.85
N PRO A 151 -25.34 15.53 -5.93
CA PRO A 151 -25.52 16.76 -5.16
C PRO A 151 -26.65 17.64 -5.70
N LEU A 152 -27.18 18.51 -4.85
CA LEU A 152 -28.14 19.54 -5.27
C LEU A 152 -27.43 20.61 -6.12
N ALA A 153 -27.82 20.72 -7.39
CA ALA A 153 -27.29 21.71 -8.33
C ALA A 153 -27.97 23.08 -8.19
N ILE A 154 -27.73 23.77 -7.06
CA ILE A 154 -28.29 25.10 -6.78
C ILE A 154 -27.17 26.15 -6.76
N ALA A 155 -27.34 27.24 -7.49
CA ALA A 155 -26.34 28.31 -7.54
C ALA A 155 -26.09 28.93 -6.15
N GLY A 156 -24.81 29.09 -5.78
CA GLY A 156 -24.41 29.60 -4.46
C GLY A 156 -24.42 28.56 -3.34
N LEU A 157 -24.71 27.29 -3.66
CA LEU A 157 -24.68 26.15 -2.75
C LEU A 157 -23.61 25.15 -3.22
N SER A 158 -22.72 24.76 -2.32
CA SER A 158 -21.80 23.63 -2.50
C SER A 158 -22.35 22.46 -1.69
N ASP A 159 -22.74 21.37 -2.35
CA ASP A 159 -23.31 20.18 -1.70
C ASP A 159 -22.52 18.94 -2.11
N THR A 160 -22.25 18.06 -1.15
CA THR A 160 -21.63 16.76 -1.42
C THR A 160 -22.59 15.75 -2.05
N GLY A 161 -23.91 15.97 -1.90
CA GLY A 161 -24.95 14.95 -2.05
C GLY A 161 -25.11 14.11 -0.79
N SER A 162 -26.17 13.30 -0.70
CA SER A 162 -26.34 12.34 0.40
C SER A 162 -25.18 11.36 0.35
N SER A 163 -24.41 11.30 1.44
CA SER A 163 -23.20 10.49 1.53
C SER A 163 -23.23 9.76 2.87
N ILE A 164 -23.54 8.46 2.82
CA ILE A 164 -23.52 7.59 3.98
C ILE A 164 -22.24 6.77 3.92
N ARG A 165 -21.46 6.79 5.00
CA ARG A 165 -20.17 6.10 5.08
C ARG A 165 -20.17 5.07 6.19
N ALA A 166 -19.50 3.95 5.94
CA ALA A 166 -19.31 2.88 6.91
C ALA A 166 -17.84 2.45 6.92
N PHE A 167 -17.26 2.33 8.12
CA PHE A 167 -15.92 1.77 8.27
C PHE A 167 -16.00 0.26 8.47
N LEU A 168 -14.96 -0.46 8.05
CA LEU A 168 -14.96 -1.91 8.11
C LEU A 168 -14.68 -2.40 9.55
N PRO A 169 -15.49 -3.32 10.11
CA PRO A 169 -15.35 -3.78 11.49
C PRO A 169 -14.23 -4.82 11.68
N PHE A 170 -13.07 -4.59 11.06
CA PHE A 170 -11.91 -5.48 11.15
C PHE A 170 -10.68 -4.68 11.55
N THR A 171 -9.97 -5.17 12.57
CA THR A 171 -8.72 -4.55 13.05
C THR A 171 -7.53 -4.91 12.17
N ASN A 172 -7.53 -6.11 11.56
CA ASN A 172 -6.47 -6.57 10.67
C ASN A 172 -6.63 -5.98 9.24
N PRO A 173 -5.61 -5.27 8.73
CA PRO A 173 -5.57 -4.73 7.37
C PRO A 173 -5.82 -5.74 6.25
N ASP A 174 -5.37 -6.99 6.40
CA ASP A 174 -5.52 -8.02 5.37
C ASP A 174 -7.00 -8.38 5.17
N TYR A 175 -7.79 -8.41 6.25
CA TYR A 175 -9.23 -8.69 6.17
C TYR A 175 -10.00 -7.54 5.51
N ARG A 176 -9.57 -6.29 5.74
CA ARG A 176 -10.17 -5.10 5.11
C ARG A 176 -9.84 -5.01 3.63
N SER A 177 -8.55 -5.16 3.31
CA SER A 177 -8.01 -5.10 1.94
C SER A 177 -8.54 -6.25 1.08
N GLY A 178 -8.68 -7.44 1.67
CA GLY A 178 -9.21 -8.63 1.02
C GLY A 178 -10.74 -8.67 0.92
N LEU A 179 -11.50 -7.69 1.40
CA LEU A 179 -12.95 -7.81 1.46
C LEU A 179 -13.60 -7.74 0.06
N LYS A 180 -14.29 -8.82 -0.34
CA LYS A 180 -15.11 -8.88 -1.56
C LYS A 180 -16.55 -8.47 -1.28
N SER A 181 -17.14 -9.06 -0.24
CA SER A 181 -18.53 -8.88 0.14
C SER A 181 -18.67 -8.94 1.65
N TYR A 182 -19.51 -8.08 2.19
CA TYR A 182 -19.92 -8.07 3.60
C TYR A 182 -21.43 -7.92 3.66
N THR A 183 -22.09 -8.66 4.54
CA THR A 183 -23.52 -8.50 4.80
C THR A 183 -23.77 -8.71 6.28
N GLY A 184 -24.21 -7.65 6.96
CA GLY A 184 -24.50 -7.66 8.39
C GLY A 184 -24.60 -6.24 8.95
N LYS A 185 -24.75 -6.12 10.27
CA LYS A 185 -24.79 -4.83 10.96
C LYS A 185 -23.44 -4.12 10.91
N SER A 186 -23.44 -2.81 10.70
CA SER A 186 -22.26 -1.95 10.79
C SER A 186 -22.68 -0.56 11.23
N LEU A 187 -21.79 0.15 11.93
CA LEU A 187 -21.95 1.57 12.22
C LEU A 187 -21.82 2.38 10.93
N VAL A 188 -22.90 3.07 10.58
CA VAL A 188 -22.96 3.98 9.45
C VAL A 188 -23.17 5.40 9.93
N TRP A 189 -22.61 6.37 9.23
CA TRP A 189 -22.79 7.79 9.56
C TRP A 189 -23.09 8.63 8.32
N ASP A 190 -23.87 9.68 8.53
CA ASP A 190 -24.24 10.64 7.50
C ASP A 190 -23.15 11.71 7.38
N ALA A 191 -22.32 11.53 6.35
CA ALA A 191 -21.16 12.35 6.05
C ALA A 191 -21.51 13.53 5.14
N ARG A 192 -22.78 13.80 4.84
CA ARG A 192 -23.17 14.91 3.98
C ARG A 192 -22.69 16.25 4.54
N VAL A 193 -22.24 17.12 3.64
CA VAL A 193 -21.90 18.51 3.95
C VAL A 193 -22.50 19.42 2.90
N ILE A 194 -23.09 20.52 3.36
CA ILE A 194 -23.57 21.62 2.52
C ILE A 194 -22.92 22.91 2.98
N CYS A 195 -22.23 23.63 2.09
CA CYS A 195 -21.63 24.93 2.32
C CYS A 195 -22.27 26.00 1.43
N GLN A 196 -22.39 27.22 1.95
CA GLN A 196 -22.95 28.36 1.23
C GLN A 196 -22.36 29.66 1.71
N LYS A 197 -22.45 30.69 0.86
CA LYS A 197 -22.01 32.05 1.20
C LYS A 197 -22.79 32.58 2.41
N PRO A 198 -22.14 33.00 3.50
CA PRO A 198 -22.83 33.52 4.67
C PRO A 198 -23.32 34.95 4.44
N ARG A 199 -24.45 35.31 5.05
CA ARG A 199 -24.86 36.71 5.25
C ARG A 199 -24.51 37.12 6.67
N VAL A 200 -23.52 38.00 6.82
CA VAL A 200 -23.01 38.43 8.12
C VAL A 200 -23.50 39.84 8.46
N THR A 201 -23.95 40.02 9.69
CA THR A 201 -24.38 41.32 10.26
C THR A 201 -23.81 41.47 11.67
N ASP A 202 -23.78 42.69 12.21
CA ASP A 202 -23.28 43.00 13.56
C ASP A 202 -21.84 42.50 13.82
N PHE A 203 -20.97 42.54 12.81
CA PHE A 203 -19.58 42.09 12.92
C PHE A 203 -18.80 42.93 13.94
N LYS A 204 -18.11 42.27 14.86
CA LYS A 204 -17.29 42.87 15.92
C LYS A 204 -15.99 42.09 16.10
N THR A 205 -14.94 42.79 16.48
CA THR A 205 -13.64 42.22 16.85
C THR A 205 -13.36 42.49 18.34
N SER A 206 -12.66 41.55 18.99
CA SER A 206 -12.12 41.71 20.34
C SER A 206 -10.65 41.30 20.33
N LYS A 207 -9.80 41.95 21.16
CA LYS A 207 -8.34 41.76 21.14
C LYS A 207 -7.82 40.73 22.16
N ASP A 208 -8.57 40.40 23.20
CA ASP A 208 -8.12 39.50 24.29
C ASP A 208 -9.21 38.48 24.73
N PRO A 209 -9.14 37.20 24.28
CA PRO A 209 -8.36 36.70 23.15
C PRO A 209 -8.87 37.27 21.82
N TYR A 210 -8.01 37.25 20.81
CA TYR A 210 -8.37 37.76 19.48
C TYR A 210 -9.54 36.96 18.89
N SER A 211 -10.70 37.59 18.78
CA SER A 211 -11.94 36.91 18.40
C SER A 211 -12.83 37.80 17.54
N ILE A 212 -13.60 37.14 16.68
CA ILE A 212 -14.64 37.76 15.88
C ILE A 212 -16.00 37.29 16.38
N SER A 213 -16.98 38.17 16.34
CA SER A 213 -18.36 37.83 16.65
C SER A 213 -19.32 38.59 15.75
N GLY A 214 -20.55 38.09 15.69
CA GLY A 214 -21.61 38.72 14.91
C GLY A 214 -22.79 37.79 14.75
N LYS A 215 -23.64 38.08 13.76
CA LYS A 215 -24.77 37.25 13.37
C LYS A 215 -24.59 36.73 11.96
N VAL A 216 -24.84 35.46 11.75
CA VAL A 216 -24.74 34.80 10.45
C VAL A 216 -26.07 34.18 10.04
N GLN A 217 -26.42 34.32 8.76
CA GLN A 217 -27.60 33.74 8.14
C GLN A 217 -27.24 32.98 6.87
N SER A 218 -28.09 32.03 6.51
CA SER A 218 -28.06 31.39 5.19
C SER A 218 -28.36 32.39 4.07
N SER A 219 -27.65 32.27 2.95
CA SER A 219 -27.95 33.04 1.73
C SER A 219 -28.95 32.35 0.82
N VAL A 220 -28.98 31.02 0.85
CA VAL A 220 -29.85 30.12 0.09
C VAL A 220 -30.66 29.29 1.09
N GLN A 221 -31.98 29.30 0.91
CA GLN A 221 -32.91 28.46 1.67
C GLN A 221 -33.22 27.19 0.87
N VAL A 222 -33.12 26.04 1.54
CA VAL A 222 -33.45 24.72 1.00
C VAL A 222 -34.07 23.87 2.09
N ASP A 223 -35.04 23.03 1.76
CA ASP A 223 -35.83 22.26 2.75
C ASP A 223 -34.99 21.30 3.60
N ILE A 224 -33.81 20.90 3.11
CA ILE A 224 -32.88 20.03 3.85
C ILE A 224 -32.11 20.78 4.94
N ILE A 225 -32.04 22.11 4.85
CA ILE A 225 -31.47 22.96 5.90
C ILE A 225 -32.63 23.38 6.79
N ARG A 226 -32.54 23.09 8.09
CA ARG A 226 -33.53 23.61 9.04
C ARG A 226 -33.42 25.12 9.06
N GLU A 227 -34.51 25.81 8.74
CA GLU A 227 -34.61 27.23 9.01
C GLU A 227 -34.56 27.43 10.54
N PRO A 228 -33.56 28.17 11.05
CA PRO A 228 -33.52 28.48 12.47
C PRO A 228 -34.75 29.33 12.83
N LYS A 229 -35.43 29.06 13.96
CA LYS A 229 -36.56 29.89 14.44
C LYS A 229 -36.20 31.37 14.56
N VAL A 230 -34.90 31.66 14.76
CA VAL A 230 -34.33 33.01 14.65
C VAL A 230 -33.55 33.08 13.33
N PRO A 231 -33.86 34.01 12.41
CA PRO A 231 -33.26 34.03 11.07
C PRO A 231 -31.73 34.27 11.07
N ALA A 232 -31.15 34.71 12.19
CA ALA A 232 -29.71 34.93 12.37
C ALA A 232 -29.16 34.23 13.62
N MET A 233 -28.11 33.44 13.43
CA MET A 233 -27.39 32.75 14.49
C MET A 233 -26.22 33.62 14.97
N GLN A 234 -26.04 33.73 16.28
CA GLN A 234 -24.87 34.40 16.82
C GLN A 234 -23.65 33.49 16.66
N PHE A 235 -22.53 34.06 16.23
CA PHE A 235 -21.24 33.39 16.24
C PHE A 235 -20.24 34.17 17.08
N SER A 236 -19.34 33.45 17.72
CA SER A 236 -18.14 33.97 18.37
C SER A 236 -17.05 32.95 18.10
N CYS A 237 -16.03 33.36 17.34
CA CYS A 237 -14.94 32.50 16.90
C CYS A 237 -13.63 33.14 17.30
N ILE A 238 -12.74 32.35 17.91
CA ILE A 238 -11.38 32.79 18.18
C ILE A 238 -10.59 32.66 16.90
N LEU A 239 -9.68 33.60 16.66
CA LEU A 239 -8.75 33.57 15.55
C LEU A 239 -7.33 33.44 16.11
N PRO A 240 -6.41 32.74 15.39
CA PRO A 240 -5.01 32.71 15.79
C PRO A 240 -4.45 34.14 15.78
N TRP A 241 -3.34 34.35 16.50
CA TRP A 241 -2.60 35.61 16.67
C TRP A 241 -1.32 35.69 15.80
N ALA A 242 -0.99 34.61 15.09
CA ALA A 242 0.23 34.49 14.30
C ALA A 242 0.01 34.75 12.80
N THR A 243 0.98 35.37 12.13
CA THR A 243 1.02 35.57 10.67
C THR A 243 1.21 34.29 9.86
N TYR A 244 1.59 33.20 10.52
CA TYR A 244 1.90 31.97 9.80
C TYR A 244 0.66 31.16 9.39
N THR A 245 -0.53 31.54 9.84
CA THR A 245 -1.79 30.85 9.55
C THR A 245 -2.54 31.38 8.32
N TYR A 246 -1.99 32.37 7.60
CA TYR A 246 -2.61 32.86 6.35
C TYR A 246 -2.83 31.71 5.36
N GLY A 247 -4.01 31.71 4.73
CA GLY A 247 -4.40 30.72 3.72
C GLY A 247 -4.87 29.37 4.29
N ARG A 248 -4.74 29.11 5.60
CA ARG A 248 -5.24 27.86 6.21
C ARG A 248 -6.66 28.04 6.73
N PRO A 249 -7.55 27.06 6.53
CA PRO A 249 -8.92 27.14 7.03
C PRO A 249 -8.94 27.02 8.56
N ILE A 250 -9.85 27.76 9.17
CA ILE A 250 -10.19 27.71 10.59
C ILE A 250 -11.61 27.20 10.68
N LEU A 251 -11.86 26.18 11.50
CA LEU A 251 -13.20 25.62 11.66
C LEU A 251 -13.81 26.15 12.96
N CYS A 252 -14.89 26.93 12.88
CA CYS A 252 -15.61 27.42 14.05
C CYS A 252 -16.99 26.76 14.13
N GLN A 253 -17.25 25.99 15.18
CA GLN A 253 -18.57 25.39 15.37
C GLN A 253 -19.52 26.37 16.04
N LEU A 254 -20.67 26.62 15.41
CA LEU A 254 -21.67 27.54 15.93
C LEU A 254 -22.47 26.90 17.08
N PRO A 255 -22.93 27.72 18.05
CA PRO A 255 -23.72 27.22 19.16
C PRO A 255 -25.07 26.66 18.72
N ASN A 256 -25.41 25.48 19.27
CA ASN A 256 -26.69 24.79 19.05
C ASN A 256 -27.73 25.07 20.18
N TYR A 257 -27.74 26.25 20.82
CA TYR A 257 -28.46 26.50 22.10
C TYR A 257 -29.77 27.32 22.00
N ASN A 258 -30.91 26.72 22.44
CA ASN A 258 -31.59 26.94 23.75
C ASN A 258 -32.76 25.91 23.93
N VAL A 259 -32.99 25.39 25.14
CA VAL A 259 -33.94 24.28 25.46
C VAL A 259 -35.40 24.73 25.52
N SER A 260 -35.65 26.01 25.82
CA SER A 260 -36.99 26.59 25.73
C SER A 260 -37.36 27.00 24.29
N ASP A 261 -36.36 27.25 23.45
CA ASP A 261 -36.49 27.79 22.09
C ASP A 261 -35.54 27.06 21.14
N ILE A 262 -35.82 25.77 20.88
CA ILE A 262 -34.97 24.91 20.03
C ILE A 262 -34.75 25.58 18.67
N VAL A 263 -33.55 26.13 18.47
CA VAL A 263 -33.00 26.55 17.18
C VAL A 263 -31.86 25.60 16.82
N ALA A 264 -32.18 24.32 16.62
CA ALA A 264 -31.21 23.39 16.06
C ALA A 264 -30.88 23.86 14.64
N SER A 265 -29.62 24.18 14.39
CA SER A 265 -29.12 24.58 13.08
C SER A 265 -28.26 23.47 12.52
N GLY A 266 -28.75 22.77 11.50
CA GLY A 266 -28.10 21.58 10.97
C GLY A 266 -28.79 21.10 9.70
N LEU A 267 -28.31 19.97 9.19
CA LEU A 267 -28.95 19.27 8.08
C LEU A 267 -29.84 18.16 8.60
N LYS A 268 -30.91 17.87 7.86
CA LYS A 268 -31.74 16.70 8.10
C LYS A 268 -30.91 15.45 7.82
N SER A 269 -30.77 14.59 8.83
CA SER A 269 -30.13 13.28 8.69
C SER A 269 -31.01 12.34 7.84
N GLU A 270 -30.37 11.54 6.99
CA GLU A 270 -31.03 10.45 6.24
C GLU A 270 -31.59 9.34 7.15
N PHE A 271 -31.16 9.29 8.42
CA PHE A 271 -31.63 8.30 9.40
C PHE A 271 -32.93 8.71 10.10
N SER A 272 -33.38 9.95 9.92
CA SER A 272 -34.57 10.49 10.58
C SER A 272 -35.88 10.14 9.85
N LEU A 273 -36.89 9.67 10.59
CA LEU A 273 -38.24 9.46 10.05
C LEU A 273 -38.95 10.81 9.76
N PRO A 274 -39.80 10.88 8.72
CA PRO A 274 -40.54 12.10 8.37
C PRO A 274 -41.40 12.66 9.51
N ASP A 275 -42.04 11.77 10.28
CA ASP A 275 -43.03 12.15 11.30
C ASP A 275 -42.40 12.53 12.66
N GLN A 276 -41.09 12.36 12.82
CA GLN A 276 -40.33 12.78 14.01
C GLN A 276 -39.47 14.03 13.76
N ALA A 277 -39.76 14.73 12.66
CA ALA A 277 -38.97 15.86 12.15
C ALA A 277 -38.87 17.05 13.12
N GLU A 278 -39.68 17.21 14.17
CA GLU A 278 -39.53 18.38 15.05
C GLU A 278 -38.48 18.18 16.17
N LEU A 279 -38.21 16.93 16.56
CA LEU A 279 -37.46 16.59 17.77
C LEU A 279 -36.01 16.13 17.54
N LEU A 280 -35.64 15.73 16.31
CA LEU A 280 -34.40 14.95 16.06
C LEU A 280 -33.45 15.56 15.01
N TRP A 281 -33.43 16.89 14.84
CA TRP A 281 -32.37 17.50 14.04
C TRP A 281 -31.07 17.55 14.87
N SER A 282 -30.32 16.46 14.86
CA SER A 282 -28.90 16.47 15.19
C SER A 282 -28.14 16.93 13.96
N GLY A 283 -27.34 17.97 14.11
CA GLY A 283 -26.51 18.48 13.05
C GLY A 283 -25.70 19.64 13.57
N ASN A 284 -24.48 19.77 13.06
CA ASN A 284 -23.61 20.87 13.43
C ASN A 284 -23.53 21.86 12.28
N THR A 285 -23.51 23.13 12.67
CA THR A 285 -23.24 24.23 11.77
C THR A 285 -21.83 24.75 12.05
N TYR A 286 -21.07 24.89 10.98
CA TYR A 286 -19.69 25.34 10.98
C TYR A 286 -19.57 26.62 10.18
N LEU A 287 -18.85 27.59 10.74
CA LEU A 287 -18.31 28.71 9.99
C LEU A 287 -16.85 28.37 9.67
N VAL A 288 -16.58 28.03 8.41
CA VAL A 288 -15.20 27.82 7.95
C VAL A 288 -14.65 29.18 7.55
N LEU A 289 -13.57 29.58 8.18
CA LEU A 289 -12.98 30.90 8.06
C LEU A 289 -11.60 30.81 7.42
N ASN A 290 -11.18 31.85 6.72
CA ASN A 290 -9.82 32.03 6.25
C ASN A 290 -9.43 33.51 6.38
N GLN A 291 -8.19 33.76 6.77
CA GLN A 291 -7.62 35.09 6.85
C GLN A 291 -6.83 35.36 5.56
N THR A 292 -7.09 36.50 4.92
CA THR A 292 -6.39 36.92 3.70
C THR A 292 -6.16 38.44 3.69
N LEU A 293 -5.20 38.91 2.90
CA LEU A 293 -4.96 40.34 2.73
C LEU A 293 -6.08 40.97 1.91
N ALA A 294 -6.46 42.21 2.22
CA ALA A 294 -7.55 42.92 1.54
C ALA A 294 -7.36 42.99 0.01
N ALA A 295 -6.11 43.09 -0.46
CA ALA A 295 -5.76 43.14 -1.88
C ALA A 295 -6.13 41.84 -2.65
N ASP A 296 -6.08 40.68 -1.99
CA ASP A 296 -6.23 39.36 -2.63
C ASP A 296 -7.65 38.78 -2.47
N VAL A 297 -8.54 39.49 -1.76
CA VAL A 297 -9.92 39.03 -1.47
C VAL A 297 -10.73 38.86 -2.75
N GLY A 298 -10.56 39.74 -3.73
CA GLY A 298 -11.32 39.71 -4.98
C GLY A 298 -11.11 38.39 -5.73
N ASP A 299 -9.86 38.10 -6.07
CA ASP A 299 -9.47 36.88 -6.78
C ASP A 299 -9.86 35.60 -6.03
N PHE A 300 -9.76 35.62 -4.69
CA PHE A 300 -10.20 34.49 -3.87
C PHE A 300 -11.72 34.26 -3.98
N LEU A 301 -12.53 35.31 -3.83
CA LEU A 301 -13.99 35.18 -3.86
C LEU A 301 -14.52 34.85 -5.27
N ASP A 302 -13.85 35.33 -6.31
CA ASP A 302 -14.23 35.03 -7.70
C ASP A 302 -14.02 33.54 -8.01
N ASN A 303 -12.98 32.92 -7.46
CA ASN A 303 -12.71 31.49 -7.61
C ASN A 303 -13.48 30.60 -6.63
N ASN A 304 -14.08 31.15 -5.57
CA ASN A 304 -14.75 30.40 -4.51
C ASN A 304 -16.14 30.99 -4.21
N SER A 305 -17.11 30.72 -5.10
CA SER A 305 -18.45 31.34 -5.08
C SER A 305 -19.28 31.11 -3.80
N ASP A 306 -19.00 30.04 -3.06
CA ASP A 306 -19.63 29.67 -1.79
C ASP A 306 -18.97 30.37 -0.58
N TRP A 307 -17.95 31.20 -0.81
CA TRP A 307 -17.30 32.03 0.20
C TRP A 307 -17.81 33.47 0.15
N GLY A 308 -17.74 34.14 1.29
CA GLY A 308 -18.12 35.54 1.45
C GLY A 308 -17.21 36.29 2.39
N ARG A 309 -17.18 37.62 2.26
CA ARG A 309 -16.52 38.50 3.21
C ARG A 309 -17.29 38.50 4.54
N ILE A 310 -16.59 38.21 5.63
CA ILE A 310 -17.13 38.20 7.00
C ILE A 310 -16.95 39.58 7.64
N GLY A 311 -15.73 40.12 7.57
CA GLY A 311 -15.40 41.40 8.19
C GLY A 311 -13.96 41.81 7.94
N LEU A 312 -13.67 43.08 8.22
CA LEU A 312 -12.31 43.62 8.19
C LEU A 312 -11.72 43.57 9.60
N ILE A 313 -10.47 43.16 9.69
CA ILE A 313 -9.70 43.12 10.92
C ILE A 313 -8.77 44.33 10.91
N ASP A 314 -9.03 45.29 11.80
CA ASP A 314 -8.11 46.39 12.07
C ASP A 314 -6.94 45.86 12.91
N ASP A 315 -5.72 46.24 12.52
CA ASP A 315 -4.55 46.26 13.42
C ASP A 315 -3.93 44.89 13.74
N TYR A 316 -3.69 44.05 12.74
CA TYR A 316 -3.10 42.72 12.94
C TYR A 316 -1.64 42.59 12.46
N PHE A 317 -1.20 43.33 11.42
CA PHE A 317 0.19 43.26 10.96
C PHE A 317 0.64 44.46 10.11
N GLU A 318 1.74 45.12 10.48
CA GLU A 318 2.52 46.07 9.65
C GLU A 318 1.71 47.15 8.87
N GLY A 319 0.54 47.55 9.37
CA GLY A 319 -0.33 48.52 8.68
C GLY A 319 -1.04 47.99 7.44
N LYS A 320 -1.10 46.67 7.22
CA LYS A 320 -1.85 46.05 6.12
C LYS A 320 -3.25 45.63 6.58
N GLU A 321 -4.25 45.97 5.78
CA GLU A 321 -5.65 45.57 6.02
C GLU A 321 -5.82 44.06 5.78
N THR A 322 -6.29 43.36 6.81
CA THR A 322 -6.61 41.93 6.76
C THR A 322 -8.12 41.74 6.71
N VAL A 323 -8.59 40.83 5.87
CA VAL A 323 -10.00 40.51 5.71
C VAL A 323 -10.23 39.05 6.07
N VAL A 324 -11.28 38.81 6.86
CA VAL A 324 -11.78 37.47 7.10
C VAL A 324 -12.79 37.15 6.01
N VAL A 325 -12.54 36.06 5.31
CA VAL A 325 -13.51 35.42 4.42
C VAL A 325 -14.00 34.13 5.05
N GLY A 326 -15.19 33.69 4.70
CA GLY A 326 -15.74 32.47 5.27
C GLY A 326 -16.93 31.92 4.51
N THR A 327 -17.27 30.70 4.86
CA THR A 327 -18.37 29.93 4.29
C THR A 327 -19.14 29.22 5.41
N LEU A 328 -20.47 29.17 5.29
CA LEU A 328 -21.35 28.56 6.28
C LEU A 328 -21.65 27.14 5.84
N CYS A 329 -21.05 26.17 6.53
CA CYS A 329 -21.20 24.75 6.27
C CYS A 329 -22.11 24.08 7.31
N ARG A 330 -22.86 23.07 6.90
CA ARG A 330 -23.68 22.24 7.79
C ARG A 330 -23.47 20.78 7.48
N SER A 331 -23.52 19.95 8.52
CA SER A 331 -23.48 18.49 8.40
C SER A 331 -24.49 17.86 9.37
N PRO A 332 -25.14 16.74 9.02
CA PRO A 332 -26.06 16.05 9.93
C PRO A 332 -25.31 15.46 11.14
N LEU A 333 -24.06 15.01 10.96
CA LEU A 333 -23.27 14.34 12.01
C LEU A 333 -24.10 13.39 12.86
N ASP A 334 -24.75 12.47 12.16
CA ASP A 334 -25.58 11.45 12.77
C ASP A 334 -24.97 10.10 12.44
N ALA A 335 -25.05 9.15 13.37
CA ALA A 335 -24.49 7.83 13.22
C ALA A 335 -25.39 6.80 13.88
N VAL A 336 -25.59 5.68 13.19
CA VAL A 336 -26.52 4.62 13.59
C VAL A 336 -25.99 3.26 13.17
N ASP A 337 -26.42 2.21 13.84
CA ASP A 337 -26.14 0.85 13.37
C ASP A 337 -27.20 0.39 12.37
N ARG A 338 -26.78 -0.10 11.21
CA ARG A 338 -27.69 -0.61 10.18
C ARG A 338 -27.16 -1.88 9.54
N ASP A 339 -28.10 -2.73 9.12
CA ASP A 339 -27.80 -3.88 8.27
C ASP A 339 -27.46 -3.39 6.86
N VAL A 340 -26.21 -3.63 6.45
CA VAL A 340 -25.65 -3.09 5.21
C VAL A 340 -24.95 -4.18 4.40
N GLY A 341 -24.94 -3.96 3.09
CA GLY A 341 -24.16 -4.76 2.14
C GLY A 341 -22.97 -3.96 1.63
N PHE A 342 -21.75 -4.45 1.83
CA PHE A 342 -20.56 -3.90 1.17
C PHE A 342 -20.16 -4.81 0.02
N SER A 343 -19.73 -4.22 -1.08
CA SER A 343 -19.21 -4.96 -2.21
C SER A 343 -18.02 -4.26 -2.84
N SER A 344 -17.04 -5.05 -3.26
CA SER A 344 -15.92 -4.57 -4.07
C SER A 344 -15.70 -5.46 -5.27
N GLN A 345 -15.22 -4.92 -6.38
CA GLN A 345 -14.89 -5.71 -7.57
C GLN A 345 -13.49 -6.32 -7.50
N ARG A 346 -12.58 -5.71 -6.73
CA ARG A 346 -11.16 -6.06 -6.64
C ARG A 346 -10.65 -5.93 -5.20
N PRO A 347 -9.56 -6.61 -4.83
CA PRO A 347 -8.87 -6.33 -3.57
C PRO A 347 -8.58 -4.83 -3.45
N GLN A 348 -8.84 -4.28 -2.28
CA GLN A 348 -8.59 -2.88 -1.96
C GLN A 348 -7.19 -2.73 -1.37
N THR A 349 -6.52 -1.62 -1.66
CA THR A 349 -5.24 -1.30 -1.03
C THR A 349 -5.46 -0.37 0.15
N GLU A 350 -4.60 -0.47 1.16
CA GLU A 350 -4.48 0.52 2.24
C GLU A 350 -3.25 1.38 1.95
N PRO A 351 -3.36 2.42 1.10
CA PRO A 351 -2.24 3.29 0.82
C PRO A 351 -1.75 3.96 2.11
N GLY A 352 -0.45 4.22 2.16
CA GLY A 352 0.09 5.15 3.14
C GLY A 352 -0.62 6.50 3.02
N SER A 353 -1.07 7.05 4.14
CA SER A 353 -2.01 8.16 4.13
C SER A 353 -1.43 9.46 3.57
N PHE A 354 -0.13 9.67 3.71
CA PHE A 354 0.55 10.88 3.24
C PHE A 354 2.06 10.66 3.17
N ALA A 355 2.69 11.38 2.24
CA ALA A 355 4.13 11.60 2.25
C ALA A 355 4.41 13.01 2.78
N TYR A 356 5.28 13.14 3.78
CA TYR A 356 5.75 14.44 4.24
C TYR A 356 6.69 15.02 3.19
N MET A 357 6.30 16.12 2.56
CA MET A 357 7.17 16.85 1.66
C MET A 357 7.83 17.99 2.44
N ALA A 358 9.06 17.72 2.90
CA ALA A 358 9.94 18.77 3.39
C ALA A 358 10.27 19.68 2.21
N LEU A 359 9.98 20.98 2.33
CA LEU A 359 10.57 21.94 1.40
C LEU A 359 12.08 21.91 1.61
N ASN A 360 12.85 21.84 0.53
CA ASN A 360 14.30 21.95 0.60
C ASN A 360 14.66 23.20 1.42
N ALA A 361 15.42 22.98 2.50
CA ALA A 361 15.76 23.95 3.55
C ALA A 361 16.56 25.19 3.11
N SER A 362 16.53 25.56 1.83
CA SER A 362 17.26 26.68 1.24
C SER A 362 16.40 27.88 0.87
N VAL A 363 15.08 27.86 1.12
CA VAL A 363 14.29 29.09 0.99
C VAL A 363 14.41 29.85 2.31
N TYR A 364 15.45 30.69 2.39
CA TYR A 364 15.47 31.80 3.33
C TYR A 364 14.13 32.54 3.24
N TYR A 365 13.52 32.82 4.39
CA TYR A 365 12.37 33.72 4.51
C TYR A 365 12.78 35.13 4.07
N GLU A 366 12.85 35.39 2.77
CA GLU A 366 12.87 36.76 2.27
C GLU A 366 11.47 37.34 2.46
N THR A 367 11.38 38.24 3.44
CA THR A 367 10.20 39.01 3.84
C THR A 367 9.76 40.05 2.80
N THR A 368 10.17 39.94 1.53
CA THR A 368 10.16 41.07 0.58
C THR A 368 9.50 40.82 -0.78
N LEU A 369 8.81 39.69 -1.02
CA LEU A 369 8.08 39.48 -2.30
C LEU A 369 6.55 39.60 -2.15
N PRO A 370 5.84 40.20 -3.13
CA PRO A 370 4.39 40.37 -3.12
C PRO A 370 3.70 39.05 -3.50
N TYR A 371 2.95 38.46 -2.56
CA TYR A 371 2.28 37.17 -2.69
C TYR A 371 0.89 37.32 -3.30
N ALA A 372 0.77 37.12 -4.61
CA ALA A 372 -0.51 37.11 -5.35
C ALA A 372 -0.99 35.68 -5.70
N ASP A 373 -0.58 34.68 -4.93
CA ASP A 373 -1.12 33.32 -5.05
C ASP A 373 -1.04 32.69 -3.66
N LEU A 374 -2.15 32.19 -3.12
CA LEU A 374 -2.28 31.64 -1.76
C LEU A 374 -1.56 30.28 -1.60
N GLN A 375 -0.35 30.14 -2.14
CA GLN A 375 0.51 28.99 -1.93
C GLN A 375 1.25 29.14 -0.60
N TYR A 376 0.79 28.40 0.41
CA TYR A 376 1.57 28.17 1.63
C TYR A 376 2.95 27.60 1.27
N ARG A 377 4.03 28.35 1.54
CA ARG A 377 5.43 27.93 1.30
C ARG A 377 6.11 27.33 2.54
N GLY A 378 5.38 26.55 3.34
CA GLY A 378 5.95 25.69 4.39
C GLY A 378 5.79 24.22 4.04
N ASP A 379 6.45 23.33 4.79
CA ASP A 379 6.34 21.87 4.58
C ASP A 379 4.88 21.44 4.45
N SER A 380 4.56 20.59 3.49
CA SER A 380 3.17 20.21 3.20
C SER A 380 3.02 18.70 3.17
N TYR A 381 1.82 18.24 3.48
CA TYR A 381 1.46 16.83 3.33
C TYR A 381 0.93 16.60 1.90
N ASP A 382 1.51 15.62 1.20
CA ASP A 382 0.98 15.16 -0.07
C ASP A 382 -0.07 14.07 0.17
N PHE A 383 -1.26 14.27 -0.41
CA PHE A 383 -2.42 13.39 -0.31
C PHE A 383 -2.75 12.69 -1.63
N SER A 384 -1.89 12.80 -2.65
CA SER A 384 -2.11 12.23 -3.99
C SER A 384 -2.54 10.74 -3.98
N THR A 385 -2.03 9.96 -3.02
CA THR A 385 -2.35 8.54 -2.84
C THR A 385 -3.74 8.26 -2.26
N ILE A 386 -4.30 9.18 -1.47
CA ILE A 386 -5.59 9.00 -0.78
C ILE A 386 -6.74 9.84 -1.33
N LEU A 387 -6.43 10.92 -2.07
CA LEU A 387 -7.44 11.79 -2.70
C LEU A 387 -8.47 11.02 -3.54
N PRO A 388 -8.11 9.99 -4.35
CA PRO A 388 -9.10 9.23 -5.11
C PRO A 388 -10.18 8.56 -4.24
N ARG A 389 -9.87 8.26 -2.97
CA ARG A 389 -10.80 7.64 -2.02
C ARG A 389 -11.67 8.68 -1.30
N LEU A 390 -11.17 9.90 -1.09
CA LEU A 390 -11.88 10.95 -0.35
C LEU A 390 -12.75 11.85 -1.23
N VAL A 391 -12.34 12.06 -2.49
CA VAL A 391 -13.11 12.84 -3.47
C VAL A 391 -14.04 11.91 -4.24
N ALA A 392 -15.19 12.42 -4.70
CA ALA A 392 -16.07 11.68 -5.58
C ALA A 392 -15.41 11.50 -6.97
N GLY A 393 -14.55 10.49 -7.06
CA GLY A 393 -13.93 9.97 -8.28
C GLY A 393 -14.02 8.44 -8.31
N ASN A 394 -13.56 7.83 -9.42
CA ASN A 394 -13.67 6.40 -9.77
C ASN A 394 -14.01 5.48 -8.59
N SER A 395 -15.18 4.84 -8.64
CA SER A 395 -15.73 3.94 -7.60
C SER A 395 -14.85 2.72 -7.29
N SER A 396 -13.71 2.56 -7.94
CA SER A 396 -12.79 1.43 -7.79
C SER A 396 -12.02 1.40 -6.47
N ASP A 397 -11.96 2.54 -5.75
CA ASP A 397 -11.09 2.75 -4.59
C ASP A 397 -11.85 2.81 -3.25
N ARG A 398 -13.18 2.66 -3.30
CA ARG A 398 -14.10 2.54 -2.16
C ARG A 398 -14.91 1.25 -2.29
N LEU A 399 -15.44 0.76 -1.17
CA LEU A 399 -16.46 -0.27 -1.25
C LEU A 399 -17.80 0.37 -1.61
N ASN A 400 -18.53 -0.25 -2.52
CA ASN A 400 -19.89 0.16 -2.81
C ASN A 400 -20.81 -0.35 -1.70
N MET A 401 -21.57 0.56 -1.10
CA MET A 401 -22.54 0.24 -0.06
C MET A 401 -23.95 0.25 -0.64
N SER A 402 -24.69 -0.84 -0.44
CA SER A 402 -26.12 -0.88 -0.75
C SER A 402 -26.94 -0.45 0.47
N PRO A 403 -27.97 0.39 0.29
CA PRO A 403 -28.85 0.78 1.39
C PRO A 403 -29.63 -0.43 1.93
N PRO A 404 -30.08 -0.39 3.20
CA PRO A 404 -31.01 -1.37 3.74
C PRO A 404 -32.32 -1.39 2.94
N ALA A 405 -33.02 -2.53 2.91
CA ALA A 405 -34.29 -2.66 2.19
C ALA A 405 -35.39 -1.70 2.72
N SER A 406 -35.33 -1.36 4.00
CA SER A 406 -36.21 -0.38 4.66
C SER A 406 -35.81 1.08 4.41
N GLY A 407 -34.72 1.34 3.70
CA GLY A 407 -34.06 2.64 3.66
C GLY A 407 -33.18 2.90 4.88
N TRP A 408 -32.56 4.08 4.90
CA TRP A 408 -31.68 4.53 5.99
C TRP A 408 -32.44 4.94 7.26
N ALA A 409 -33.63 5.51 7.07
CA ALA A 409 -34.48 5.97 8.15
C ALA A 409 -35.04 4.81 8.99
N GLY A 410 -35.05 4.99 10.32
CA GLY A 410 -35.57 4.00 11.24
C GLY A 410 -36.07 4.64 12.54
N PRO A 411 -36.93 3.94 13.32
CA PRO A 411 -37.39 4.45 14.60
C PRO A 411 -36.23 4.56 15.60
N VAL A 412 -36.23 5.63 16.39
CA VAL A 412 -35.32 5.80 17.53
C VAL A 412 -35.76 4.85 18.64
N VAL A 413 -34.87 3.95 19.08
CA VAL A 413 -35.20 2.93 20.08
C VAL A 413 -34.39 3.16 21.36
N ASN A 414 -35.07 3.42 22.47
CA ASN A 414 -34.42 3.65 23.78
C ASN A 414 -34.02 2.35 24.51
N THR A 415 -34.27 1.18 23.94
CA THR A 415 -34.03 -0.10 24.64
C THR A 415 -32.54 -0.41 24.72
N THR A 416 -32.07 -0.89 25.87
CA THR A 416 -30.71 -1.41 26.07
C THR A 416 -30.35 -2.42 24.99
N GLY A 417 -29.14 -2.32 24.44
CA GLY A 417 -28.64 -3.19 23.38
C GLY A 417 -29.31 -3.06 22.01
N SER A 418 -30.24 -2.11 21.82
CA SER A 418 -30.73 -1.77 20.48
C SER A 418 -29.65 -1.07 19.64
N ASP A 419 -29.97 -0.84 18.37
CA ASP A 419 -29.23 0.04 17.46
C ASP A 419 -29.23 1.50 17.92
N GLY A 420 -29.50 1.79 19.21
CA GLY A 420 -29.38 3.06 19.92
C GLY A 420 -30.61 3.97 19.84
N PRO A 421 -30.87 4.78 20.87
CA PRO A 421 -31.62 6.01 20.70
C PRO A 421 -30.66 7.13 20.31
N TRP A 422 -30.57 7.44 19.02
CA TRP A 422 -29.77 8.56 18.56
C TRP A 422 -30.62 9.83 18.58
N THR A 423 -30.55 10.46 19.76
CA THR A 423 -31.02 11.80 20.16
C THR A 423 -32.27 11.87 21.03
N LEU A 424 -32.02 12.16 22.32
CA LEU A 424 -32.72 13.20 23.08
C LEU A 424 -31.65 13.88 23.93
N ARG A 425 -31.28 15.12 23.56
CA ARG A 425 -30.43 15.99 24.37
C ARG A 425 -31.30 16.59 25.47
N ASP A 426 -31.71 15.78 26.43
CA ASP A 426 -32.44 16.30 27.60
C ASP A 426 -31.44 16.97 28.55
N LEU A 427 -31.22 18.27 28.32
CA LEU A 427 -30.38 19.12 29.14
C LEU A 427 -30.94 19.32 30.56
N SER A 428 -32.18 18.89 30.85
CA SER A 428 -32.68 18.84 32.23
C SER A 428 -32.06 17.70 33.04
N LEU A 429 -31.59 16.63 32.36
CA LEU A 429 -31.00 15.44 32.98
C LEU A 429 -29.47 15.35 32.86
N LYS A 430 -28.78 16.30 32.21
CA LYS A 430 -27.30 16.27 31.98
C LYS A 430 -26.75 14.96 31.39
N VAL A 431 -27.61 14.12 30.80
CA VAL A 431 -27.22 12.86 30.15
C VAL A 431 -27.09 13.10 28.66
N TYR A 432 -25.85 13.07 28.17
CA TYR A 432 -25.55 13.10 26.74
C TYR A 432 -25.78 11.69 26.17
N ARG A 433 -26.66 11.55 25.17
CA ARG A 433 -26.92 10.29 24.45
C ARG A 433 -26.56 10.48 22.98
N GLN A 434 -25.27 10.41 22.66
CA GLN A 434 -24.75 10.49 21.28
C GLN A 434 -23.85 9.29 20.98
N SER A 435 -23.74 8.95 19.69
CA SER A 435 -22.76 7.96 19.23
C SER A 435 -21.36 8.45 19.55
N PHE A 436 -20.48 7.54 19.96
CA PHE A 436 -19.07 7.87 20.23
C PHE A 436 -18.42 8.53 19.01
N LEU A 437 -18.83 8.13 17.80
CA LEU A 437 -18.31 8.67 16.55
C LEU A 437 -18.74 10.12 16.35
N VAL A 438 -20.03 10.41 16.58
CA VAL A 438 -20.56 11.79 16.53
C VAL A 438 -19.90 12.66 17.58
N GLN A 439 -19.74 12.15 18.81
CA GLN A 439 -19.06 12.85 19.90
C GLN A 439 -17.59 13.15 19.57
N SER A 440 -16.91 12.26 18.85
CA SER A 440 -15.53 12.46 18.40
C SER A 440 -15.39 13.57 17.34
N LEU A 441 -16.49 13.89 16.64
CA LEU A 441 -16.57 14.95 15.62
C LEU A 441 -17.14 16.26 16.18
N ASP A 442 -17.92 16.21 17.26
CA ASP A 442 -18.56 17.37 17.88
C ASP A 442 -17.51 18.27 18.55
N LEU A 443 -17.45 19.53 18.12
CA LEU A 443 -16.71 20.58 18.82
C LEU A 443 -17.65 21.21 19.85
N ALA A 444 -17.13 21.68 20.98
CA ALA A 444 -17.98 22.43 21.90
C ALA A 444 -18.53 23.69 21.20
N ALA A 445 -19.73 24.13 21.59
CA ALA A 445 -20.38 25.30 21.01
C ALA A 445 -19.48 26.56 21.12
N GLY A 446 -19.21 27.23 19.98
CA GLY A 446 -18.34 28.40 19.92
C GLY A 446 -16.84 28.07 19.86
N MET A 447 -16.48 26.78 19.83
CA MET A 447 -15.08 26.37 19.73
C MET A 447 -14.54 26.53 18.31
N SER A 448 -13.30 27.02 18.23
CA SER A 448 -12.56 27.17 16.97
C SER A 448 -11.39 26.17 16.91
N VAL A 449 -11.21 25.49 15.77
CA VAL A 449 -10.07 24.59 15.52
C VAL A 449 -9.10 25.27 14.57
N PHE A 450 -7.84 25.36 14.98
CA PHE A 450 -6.75 25.91 14.19
C PHE A 450 -5.87 24.79 13.64
N PHE A 451 -5.75 24.66 12.31
CA PHE A 451 -4.91 23.63 11.72
C PHE A 451 -3.44 24.09 11.67
N TRP A 452 -2.69 23.79 12.73
CA TRP A 452 -1.33 24.30 12.95
C TRP A 452 -0.36 23.22 13.48
N GLU A 453 0.94 23.52 13.52
CA GLU A 453 2.01 22.56 13.83
C GLU A 453 2.45 22.62 15.31
N SER A 454 2.45 23.80 15.94
CA SER A 454 2.82 23.97 17.35
C SER A 454 1.60 24.10 18.26
N ALA A 455 1.38 23.11 19.11
CA ALA A 455 0.36 23.16 20.16
C ALA A 455 0.76 24.24 21.19
N TYR A 456 0.21 25.44 21.05
CA TYR A 456 0.01 26.31 22.20
C TYR A 456 -1.39 25.99 22.73
N ALA A 457 -1.47 25.06 23.68
CA ALA A 457 -2.64 24.90 24.51
C ALA A 457 -2.63 26.06 25.50
N GLY A 458 -3.12 27.24 25.08
CA GLY A 458 -3.48 28.26 26.05
C GLY A 458 -4.69 27.78 26.84
N ASP A 459 -4.71 28.09 28.13
CA ASP A 459 -5.73 27.74 29.13
C ASP A 459 -7.16 28.27 28.83
N SER A 460 -7.49 28.65 27.60
CA SER A 460 -8.81 29.18 27.25
C SER A 460 -9.70 28.08 26.65
N ASP A 461 -10.86 27.86 27.27
CA ASP A 461 -11.86 26.83 26.93
C ASP A 461 -12.47 26.89 25.51
N ASN A 462 -12.07 27.86 24.68
CA ASN A 462 -12.81 28.25 23.47
C ASN A 462 -12.07 28.01 22.14
N TYR A 463 -10.87 27.40 22.16
CA TYR A 463 -10.21 26.96 20.93
C TYR A 463 -9.42 25.66 21.11
N LEU A 464 -9.19 24.98 19.99
CA LEU A 464 -8.44 23.73 19.91
C LEU A 464 -7.34 23.83 18.85
N ALA A 465 -6.13 23.44 19.22
CA ALA A 465 -5.04 23.26 18.27
C ALA A 465 -5.25 21.95 17.49
N GLY A 466 -5.80 22.09 16.28
CA GLY A 466 -5.81 21.01 15.31
C GLY A 466 -4.44 20.83 14.66
N ARG A 467 -4.26 19.75 13.90
CA ARG A 467 -3.00 19.48 13.20
C ARG A 467 -2.95 20.08 11.80
N LYS A 468 -1.76 20.50 11.41
CA LYS A 468 -1.42 21.02 10.08
C LYS A 468 -1.97 20.19 8.91
N TRP A 469 -1.85 18.86 8.98
CA TRP A 469 -2.28 17.95 7.92
C TRP A 469 -3.78 18.07 7.58
N MET A 470 -4.63 18.41 8.57
CA MET A 470 -6.07 18.57 8.34
C MET A 470 -6.36 19.80 7.46
N GLY A 471 -5.61 20.89 7.70
CA GLY A 471 -5.69 22.09 6.87
C GLY A 471 -5.16 21.84 5.46
N ASP A 472 -4.05 21.12 5.33
CA ASP A 472 -3.49 20.76 4.01
C ASP A 472 -4.44 19.83 3.25
N LEU A 473 -5.08 18.87 3.93
CA LEU A 473 -6.09 18.00 3.33
C LEU A 473 -7.30 18.80 2.85
N PHE A 474 -7.79 19.75 3.66
CA PHE A 474 -8.90 20.61 3.26
C PHE A 474 -8.56 21.37 1.98
N ILE A 475 -7.38 21.99 1.91
CA ILE A 475 -6.93 22.73 0.72
C ILE A 475 -6.80 21.79 -0.48
N ALA A 476 -6.12 20.64 -0.32
CA ALA A 476 -5.91 19.66 -1.39
C ALA A 476 -7.23 19.14 -1.96
N VAL A 477 -8.25 18.90 -1.13
CA VAL A 477 -9.57 18.48 -1.58
C VAL A 477 -10.37 19.65 -2.16
N LYS A 478 -10.28 20.86 -1.58
CA LYS A 478 -10.98 22.05 -2.11
C LYS A 478 -10.53 22.37 -3.53
N ASP A 479 -9.22 22.31 -3.77
CA ASP A 479 -8.60 22.69 -5.04
C ASP A 479 -8.58 21.55 -6.07
N HIS A 480 -9.01 20.34 -5.68
CA HIS A 480 -9.15 19.23 -6.60
C HIS A 480 -10.28 19.51 -7.62
N PRO A 481 -10.14 19.12 -8.91
CA PRO A 481 -11.16 19.40 -9.95
C PRO A 481 -12.57 18.84 -9.67
N GLN A 482 -12.64 17.71 -8.96
CA GLN A 482 -13.91 17.08 -8.52
C GLN A 482 -14.24 17.40 -7.05
N GLY A 483 -13.50 18.34 -6.48
CA GLY A 483 -13.52 18.72 -5.07
C GLY A 483 -14.51 19.83 -4.75
N GLY A 484 -14.05 20.77 -3.93
CA GLY A 484 -14.83 21.93 -3.45
C GLY A 484 -14.92 21.97 -1.92
N THR A 485 -15.38 23.10 -1.38
CA THR A 485 -15.41 23.37 0.07
C THR A 485 -16.19 22.32 0.86
N ALA A 486 -17.38 21.94 0.40
CA ALA A 486 -18.20 20.96 1.11
C ALA A 486 -17.53 19.57 1.16
N ARG A 487 -16.90 19.15 0.05
CA ARG A 487 -16.11 17.91 0.00
C ARG A 487 -14.85 18.00 0.84
N ALA A 488 -14.22 19.17 0.92
CA ALA A 488 -13.05 19.40 1.75
C ALA A 488 -13.36 19.22 3.24
N LEU A 489 -14.46 19.81 3.72
CA LEU A 489 -14.92 19.61 5.09
C LEU A 489 -15.35 18.15 5.33
N GLN A 490 -16.08 17.53 4.40
CA GLN A 490 -16.45 16.11 4.48
C GLN A 490 -15.20 15.21 4.59
N ALA A 491 -14.14 15.48 3.83
CA ALA A 491 -12.90 14.72 3.86
C ALA A 491 -12.19 14.84 5.22
N VAL A 492 -12.09 16.06 5.77
CA VAL A 492 -11.53 16.28 7.13
C VAL A 492 -12.34 15.52 8.17
N LEU A 493 -13.68 15.67 8.18
CA LEU A 493 -14.56 14.95 9.11
C LEU A 493 -14.40 13.43 8.97
N THR A 494 -14.27 12.93 7.74
CA THR A 494 -14.08 11.49 7.50
C THR A 494 -12.76 10.98 8.05
N MET A 495 -11.68 11.76 7.94
CA MET A 495 -10.39 11.35 8.50
C MET A 495 -10.41 11.37 10.03
N VAL A 496 -11.05 12.37 10.65
CA VAL A 496 -11.24 12.41 12.11
C VAL A 496 -12.10 11.23 12.56
N ALA A 497 -13.19 10.94 11.85
CA ALA A 497 -14.07 9.80 12.11
C ALA A 497 -13.34 8.46 11.94
N ASN A 498 -12.47 8.34 10.93
CA ASN A 498 -11.66 7.15 10.68
C ASN A 498 -10.70 6.87 11.84
N ASN A 499 -10.00 7.91 12.30
CA ASN A 499 -9.11 7.82 13.46
C ASN A 499 -9.87 7.35 14.70
N ALA A 500 -10.99 8.00 15.01
CA ALA A 500 -11.82 7.65 16.15
C ALA A 500 -12.33 6.21 16.05
N TYR A 501 -12.89 5.82 14.91
CA TYR A 501 -13.43 4.48 14.71
C TYR A 501 -12.39 3.39 14.94
N TYR A 502 -11.21 3.47 14.30
CA TYR A 502 -10.19 2.44 14.44
C TYR A 502 -9.45 2.48 15.78
N GLU A 503 -9.41 3.62 16.46
CA GLU A 503 -8.93 3.70 17.85
C GLU A 503 -9.86 2.96 18.81
N TYR A 504 -11.18 3.09 18.63
CA TYR A 504 -12.18 2.47 19.50
C TYR A 504 -12.60 1.06 19.07
N LEU A 505 -12.34 0.63 17.84
CA LEU A 505 -12.79 -0.65 17.29
C LEU A 505 -12.43 -1.87 18.17
N GLN A 506 -11.26 -1.84 18.82
CA GLN A 506 -10.82 -2.92 19.72
C GLN A 506 -11.52 -2.92 21.09
N LYS A 507 -12.20 -1.81 21.43
CA LYS A 507 -12.90 -1.59 22.70
C LYS A 507 -14.41 -1.83 22.58
N PHE A 508 -14.94 -2.00 21.37
CA PHE A 508 -16.35 -2.35 21.15
C PHE A 508 -16.67 -3.67 21.84
N ASP A 509 -17.79 -3.68 22.57
CA ASP A 509 -18.29 -4.81 23.34
C ASP A 509 -19.61 -5.36 22.79
N ARG A 510 -20.24 -4.67 21.83
CA ARG A 510 -21.38 -5.19 21.08
C ARG A 510 -20.95 -5.82 19.76
N PHE A 511 -21.38 -7.07 19.57
CA PHE A 511 -21.07 -7.88 18.38
C PHE A 511 -22.34 -8.29 17.65
N SER A 512 -22.24 -8.44 16.32
CA SER A 512 -23.29 -9.02 15.48
C SER A 512 -22.67 -10.04 14.54
N ASN A 513 -23.43 -11.06 14.15
CA ASN A 513 -22.98 -11.96 13.09
C ASN A 513 -23.06 -11.25 11.73
N ALA A 514 -22.03 -11.45 10.91
CA ALA A 514 -21.98 -10.97 9.54
C ALA A 514 -21.50 -12.09 8.61
N THR A 515 -22.00 -12.08 7.37
CA THR A 515 -21.54 -12.94 6.30
C THR A 515 -20.46 -12.23 5.50
N ILE A 516 -19.29 -12.86 5.36
CA ILE A 516 -18.10 -12.27 4.77
C ILE A 516 -17.61 -13.16 3.62
N VAL A 517 -17.22 -12.51 2.52
CA VAL A 517 -16.49 -13.13 1.40
C VAL A 517 -15.22 -12.32 1.18
N GLN A 518 -14.08 -13.00 1.07
CA GLN A 518 -12.77 -12.39 0.91
C GLN A 518 -12.05 -12.89 -0.34
N PHE A 519 -11.18 -12.04 -0.87
CA PHE A 519 -10.13 -12.40 -1.80
C PHE A 519 -8.98 -13.04 -1.02
N LEU A 520 -8.77 -14.33 -1.24
CA LEU A 520 -7.65 -15.09 -0.70
C LEU A 520 -6.60 -15.26 -1.78
N ASN A 521 -5.38 -14.82 -1.48
CA ASN A 521 -4.24 -15.06 -2.35
C ASN A 521 -3.86 -16.53 -2.28
N VAL A 522 -3.99 -17.24 -3.41
CA VAL A 522 -3.51 -18.61 -3.55
C VAL A 522 -2.43 -18.68 -4.60
N SER A 523 -1.32 -19.30 -4.24
CA SER A 523 -0.31 -19.73 -5.20
C SER A 523 -0.85 -20.93 -5.94
N SER A 524 -1.22 -20.74 -7.20
CA SER A 524 -1.73 -21.83 -8.03
C SER A 524 -0.90 -21.93 -9.30
N PRO A 525 -0.51 -23.16 -9.72
CA PRO A 525 0.11 -23.38 -11.02
C PRO A 525 -0.85 -23.14 -12.20
N GLY A 526 -2.11 -22.73 -11.96
CA GLY A 526 -3.12 -22.40 -12.99
C GLY A 526 -4.44 -21.83 -12.44
N GLY A 527 -5.39 -21.45 -13.32
CA GLY A 527 -6.72 -20.96 -12.92
C GLY A 527 -7.52 -22.01 -12.13
N PRO A 528 -8.65 -21.62 -11.49
CA PRO A 528 -9.50 -22.57 -10.78
C PRO A 528 -9.85 -23.76 -11.70
N TYR A 529 -9.59 -24.97 -11.22
CA TYR A 529 -9.80 -26.25 -11.94
C TYR A 529 -8.88 -26.55 -13.14
N GLY A 530 -7.68 -25.96 -13.21
CA GLY A 530 -6.77 -26.22 -14.33
C GLY A 530 -7.24 -25.59 -15.65
N THR A 531 -8.20 -24.66 -15.58
CA THR A 531 -8.64 -23.88 -16.74
C THR A 531 -7.69 -22.72 -17.04
N ARG A 532 -7.62 -22.37 -18.34
CA ARG A 532 -6.65 -21.46 -18.96
C ARG A 532 -6.61 -20.05 -18.34
N ARG A 533 -5.42 -19.44 -18.40
CA ARG A 533 -5.16 -18.01 -18.21
C ARG A 533 -6.17 -17.12 -18.96
N GLY A 534 -6.73 -16.13 -18.24
CA GLY A 534 -7.04 -14.81 -18.80
C GLY A 534 -8.24 -14.66 -19.74
N THR A 535 -9.45 -15.01 -19.31
CA THR A 535 -10.67 -14.37 -19.85
C THR A 535 -11.26 -13.29 -18.93
N GLY A 536 -10.67 -13.09 -17.73
CA GLY A 536 -11.06 -12.03 -16.80
C GLY A 536 -10.08 -10.86 -16.80
N GLY A 537 -10.60 -9.63 -16.69
CA GLY A 537 -9.82 -8.38 -16.70
C GLY A 537 -8.72 -8.26 -15.63
N PHE A 538 -8.74 -9.13 -14.61
CA PHE A 538 -7.74 -9.17 -13.52
C PHE A 538 -6.43 -9.88 -13.87
N ALA A 539 -6.37 -10.64 -14.97
CA ALA A 539 -5.20 -11.45 -15.33
C ALA A 539 -4.06 -10.66 -16.01
N ASN A 540 -4.28 -9.39 -16.35
CA ASN A 540 -3.30 -8.60 -17.11
C ASN A 540 -2.20 -7.96 -16.23
N GLU A 541 -2.39 -7.88 -14.91
CA GLU A 541 -1.57 -7.03 -14.03
C GLU A 541 -0.51 -7.79 -13.22
N GLN A 542 -0.63 -9.12 -13.08
CA GLN A 542 0.36 -9.95 -12.40
C GLN A 542 1.16 -10.79 -13.40
N GLN A 543 2.16 -10.14 -13.99
CA GLN A 543 3.09 -10.74 -14.94
C GLN A 543 4.34 -11.22 -14.21
N GLY A 544 4.55 -12.54 -14.13
CA GLY A 544 5.82 -13.13 -13.72
C GLY A 544 6.99 -12.68 -14.62
N PHE A 545 8.22 -12.78 -14.12
CA PHE A 545 9.45 -12.23 -14.72
C PHE A 545 9.64 -12.51 -16.23
N LEU A 546 9.18 -13.66 -16.74
CA LEU A 546 9.31 -14.05 -18.16
C LEU A 546 8.03 -13.82 -18.99
N SER A 547 6.92 -13.43 -18.36
CA SER A 547 5.62 -13.31 -19.02
C SER A 547 5.40 -11.99 -19.79
N VAL A 548 6.28 -11.01 -19.58
CA VAL A 548 6.27 -9.71 -20.30
C VAL A 548 6.46 -9.90 -21.81
N TYR A 549 7.15 -10.95 -22.24
CA TYR A 549 7.54 -11.16 -23.65
C TYR A 549 6.66 -12.15 -24.40
N VAL A 550 5.83 -12.94 -23.70
CA VAL A 550 4.94 -13.93 -24.32
C VAL A 550 3.56 -13.76 -23.70
N LYS A 551 2.62 -13.17 -24.46
CA LYS A 551 1.23 -13.00 -24.04
C LYS A 551 0.62 -14.35 -23.63
N GLY A 552 0.67 -14.65 -22.33
CA GLY A 552 -0.29 -15.39 -21.52
C GLY A 552 -0.79 -16.76 -21.97
N ARG A 553 -0.29 -17.39 -23.04
CA ARG A 553 -0.92 -18.62 -23.57
C ARG A 553 -0.25 -19.93 -23.16
N PHE A 554 0.99 -19.92 -22.69
CA PHE A 554 1.76 -21.14 -22.39
C PHE A 554 2.53 -21.06 -21.05
N PRO A 555 2.69 -22.17 -20.31
CA PRO A 555 3.58 -22.26 -19.16
C PRO A 555 5.03 -22.18 -19.67
N VAL A 556 5.61 -20.99 -19.61
CA VAL A 556 6.88 -20.67 -20.29
C VAL A 556 8.01 -21.41 -19.59
N GLY A 557 7.99 -21.46 -18.26
CA GLY A 557 8.95 -22.20 -17.46
C GLY A 557 8.95 -23.69 -17.79
N TYR A 558 7.78 -24.32 -17.83
CA TYR A 558 7.64 -25.73 -18.21
C TYR A 558 8.18 -26.01 -19.61
N VAL A 559 7.79 -25.19 -20.60
CA VAL A 559 8.27 -25.36 -21.99
C VAL A 559 9.79 -25.24 -22.08
N ILE A 560 10.37 -24.24 -21.39
CA ILE A 560 11.82 -24.08 -21.32
C ILE A 560 12.49 -25.34 -20.75
N VAL A 561 11.98 -25.87 -19.64
CA VAL A 561 12.54 -27.07 -19.01
C VAL A 561 12.44 -28.29 -19.94
N VAL A 562 11.29 -28.50 -20.59
CA VAL A 562 11.11 -29.61 -21.53
C VAL A 562 12.07 -29.50 -22.72
N VAL A 563 12.19 -28.31 -23.32
CA VAL A 563 13.11 -28.08 -24.44
C VAL A 563 14.56 -28.32 -24.00
N LEU A 564 14.97 -27.81 -22.84
CA LEU A 564 16.31 -28.02 -22.29
C LEU A 564 16.59 -29.50 -22.02
N LEU A 565 15.63 -30.25 -21.48
CA LEU A 565 15.75 -31.69 -21.24
C LEU A 565 15.88 -32.48 -22.54
N VAL A 566 15.07 -32.15 -23.55
CA VAL A 566 15.15 -32.80 -24.88
C VAL A 566 16.51 -32.53 -25.52
N LEU A 567 16.96 -31.27 -25.54
CA LEU A 567 18.26 -30.89 -26.09
C LEU A 567 19.42 -31.54 -25.33
N HIS A 568 19.36 -31.60 -23.99
CA HIS A 568 20.36 -32.27 -23.17
C HIS A 568 20.41 -33.78 -23.44
N THR A 569 19.25 -34.42 -23.62
CA THR A 569 19.15 -35.84 -23.95
C THR A 569 19.72 -36.13 -25.34
N ILE A 570 19.40 -35.30 -26.33
CA ILE A 570 19.99 -35.38 -27.69
C ILE A 570 21.51 -35.23 -27.61
N LEU A 571 22.01 -34.28 -26.82
CA LEU A 571 23.44 -34.05 -26.65
C LEU A 571 24.14 -35.25 -26.01
N ALA A 572 23.58 -35.81 -24.94
CA ALA A 572 24.09 -37.01 -24.30
C ALA A 572 24.11 -38.22 -25.25
N PHE A 573 23.07 -38.35 -26.09
CA PHE A 573 22.98 -39.39 -27.11
C PHE A 573 24.06 -39.23 -28.20
N ILE A 574 24.31 -38.01 -28.70
CA ILE A 574 25.40 -37.73 -29.64
C ILE A 574 26.75 -38.11 -29.05
N ILE A 575 27.00 -37.73 -27.79
CA ILE A 575 28.24 -38.07 -27.07
C ILE A 575 28.40 -39.59 -26.93
N LEU A 576 27.31 -40.31 -26.63
CA LEU A 576 27.30 -41.76 -26.52
C LEU A 576 27.61 -42.44 -27.86
N VAL A 577 26.90 -42.06 -28.94
CA VAL A 577 27.12 -42.63 -30.28
C VAL A 577 28.56 -42.40 -30.71
N ARG A 578 29.07 -41.18 -30.53
CA ARG A 578 30.45 -40.86 -30.87
C ARG A 578 31.45 -41.64 -30.03
N PHE A 579 31.20 -41.80 -28.73
CA PHE A 579 32.01 -42.64 -27.87
C PHE A 579 32.06 -44.08 -28.39
N LEU A 580 30.92 -44.68 -28.74
CA LEU A 580 30.86 -46.05 -29.26
C LEU A 580 31.53 -46.23 -30.62
N GLN A 581 31.50 -45.20 -31.49
CA GLN A 581 32.11 -45.25 -32.82
C GLN A 581 33.61 -44.98 -32.80
N GLU A 582 34.07 -44.03 -31.97
CA GLU A 582 35.44 -43.52 -32.04
C GLU A 582 36.36 -44.15 -31.00
N THR A 583 35.84 -44.65 -29.87
CA THR A 583 36.68 -45.29 -28.84
C THR A 583 36.79 -46.79 -29.06
N ALA A 584 38.01 -47.30 -29.06
CA ALA A 584 38.28 -48.73 -29.26
C ALA A 584 38.91 -49.39 -28.03
N ILE A 585 39.53 -48.60 -27.16
CA ILE A 585 40.45 -49.10 -26.14
C ILE A 585 39.96 -48.76 -24.72
N THR A 586 39.36 -47.59 -24.54
CA THR A 586 38.98 -47.05 -23.24
C THR A 586 37.69 -47.68 -22.73
N ARG A 587 37.72 -48.17 -21.49
CA ARG A 587 36.52 -48.55 -20.73
C ARG A 587 36.11 -47.43 -19.80
N ILE A 588 34.82 -47.16 -19.72
CA ILE A 588 34.24 -46.21 -18.77
C ILE A 588 34.12 -46.88 -17.41
N GLY A 589 34.43 -46.16 -16.34
CA GLY A 589 34.25 -46.66 -14.97
C GLY A 589 35.35 -47.60 -14.46
N ASP A 590 36.43 -47.82 -15.21
CA ASP A 590 37.57 -48.64 -14.77
C ASP A 590 38.73 -47.75 -14.27
N PRO A 591 38.86 -47.53 -12.95
CA PRO A 591 39.95 -46.74 -12.38
C PRO A 591 41.31 -47.43 -12.50
N TRP A 592 41.35 -48.76 -12.63
CA TRP A 592 42.60 -49.52 -12.76
C TRP A 592 43.18 -49.39 -14.15
N GLN A 593 42.33 -49.48 -15.19
CA GLN A 593 42.75 -49.17 -16.55
C GLN A 593 43.26 -47.71 -16.65
N THR A 594 42.58 -46.80 -15.97
CA THR A 594 42.93 -45.38 -15.87
C THR A 594 44.31 -45.16 -15.25
N LEU A 595 44.65 -45.88 -14.17
CA LEU A 595 45.95 -45.83 -13.49
C LEU A 595 47.06 -46.51 -14.30
N ALA A 596 46.79 -47.70 -14.84
CA ALA A 596 47.76 -48.48 -15.61
C ALA A 596 48.21 -47.76 -16.89
N GLN A 597 47.32 -46.99 -17.52
CA GLN A 597 47.64 -46.19 -18.71
C GLN A 597 48.58 -45.01 -18.43
N VAL A 598 48.55 -44.46 -17.22
CA VAL A 598 49.48 -43.39 -16.83
C VAL A 598 50.84 -43.98 -16.44
N ALA A 599 50.87 -45.22 -15.95
CA ALA A 599 52.05 -45.94 -15.46
C ALA A 599 52.90 -46.63 -16.55
N SER A 600 52.72 -46.34 -17.85
CA SER A 600 53.38 -47.09 -18.92
C SER A 600 54.90 -46.81 -19.04
N ASN A 601 55.72 -47.86 -19.16
CA ASN A 601 57.20 -47.85 -19.11
C ASN A 601 57.94 -47.12 -20.25
N GLN A 602 57.26 -46.55 -21.26
CA GLN A 602 57.92 -46.07 -22.49
C GLN A 602 58.28 -44.58 -22.46
N PHE A 603 57.63 -43.81 -21.58
CA PHE A 603 58.08 -42.47 -21.24
C PHE A 603 58.77 -42.58 -19.89
N GLU A 604 59.87 -41.87 -19.67
CA GLU A 604 60.55 -41.73 -18.37
C GLU A 604 59.66 -40.98 -17.34
N ILE A 605 58.42 -41.43 -17.17
CA ILE A 605 57.43 -40.97 -16.19
C ILE A 605 57.76 -41.61 -14.83
N GLU A 606 58.65 -42.61 -14.78
CA GLU A 606 59.21 -43.18 -13.54
C GLU A 606 59.65 -42.08 -12.57
N ASN A 607 60.40 -41.08 -13.08
CA ASN A 607 60.83 -39.91 -12.32
C ASN A 607 59.65 -39.06 -11.81
N MET A 608 58.53 -38.98 -12.53
CA MET A 608 57.33 -38.26 -12.10
C MET A 608 56.53 -39.05 -11.04
N PHE A 609 56.47 -40.38 -11.15
CA PHE A 609 55.87 -41.24 -10.14
C PHE A 609 56.70 -41.26 -8.85
N GLU A 610 58.03 -41.26 -8.96
CA GLU A 610 58.91 -41.09 -7.81
C GLU A 610 58.77 -39.71 -7.16
N LEU A 611 58.63 -38.64 -7.96
CA LEU A 611 58.43 -37.28 -7.44
C LEU A 611 57.06 -37.14 -6.74
N SER A 612 56.00 -37.74 -7.30
CA SER A 612 54.66 -37.71 -6.71
C SER A 612 54.47 -38.65 -5.51
N ARG A 613 55.34 -39.65 -5.33
CA ARG A 613 55.40 -40.51 -4.13
C ARG A 613 56.02 -39.81 -2.91
N LYS A 614 56.68 -38.66 -3.09
CA LYS A 614 57.26 -37.88 -1.99
C LYS A 614 56.15 -37.09 -1.28
N THR A 615 56.03 -37.26 0.04
CA THR A 615 54.96 -36.70 0.88
C THR A 615 54.93 -35.16 0.98
N ASN A 616 56.00 -34.47 0.57
CA ASN A 616 56.15 -33.01 0.66
C ASN A 616 56.13 -32.28 -0.71
N VAL A 617 55.72 -32.95 -1.79
CA VAL A 617 55.77 -32.37 -3.15
C VAL A 617 54.39 -31.84 -3.53
N ASP A 618 54.26 -30.52 -3.63
CA ASP A 618 53.06 -29.86 -4.16
C ASP A 618 52.93 -30.07 -5.68
N ARG A 619 51.71 -30.02 -6.22
CA ARG A 619 51.40 -30.24 -7.64
C ARG A 619 52.20 -29.33 -8.57
N SER A 620 52.55 -28.13 -8.09
CA SER A 620 53.39 -27.15 -8.75
C SER A 620 54.84 -27.62 -8.99
N ALA A 621 55.36 -28.53 -8.17
CA ALA A 621 56.72 -29.06 -8.30
C ALA A 621 56.85 -30.10 -9.43
N VAL A 622 55.82 -30.94 -9.64
CA VAL A 622 55.74 -31.84 -10.80
C VAL A 622 55.64 -31.03 -12.10
N GLU A 623 54.86 -29.95 -12.10
CA GLU A 623 54.75 -29.07 -13.26
C GLU A 623 56.06 -28.32 -13.56
N LYS A 624 56.78 -27.89 -12.52
CA LYS A 624 58.08 -27.22 -12.65
C LYS A 624 59.16 -28.15 -13.20
N GLU A 625 59.17 -29.41 -12.77
CA GLU A 625 60.07 -30.44 -13.30
C GLU A 625 59.75 -30.76 -14.77
N LEU A 626 58.47 -30.85 -15.13
CA LEU A 626 58.04 -31.02 -16.53
C LEU A 626 58.44 -29.82 -17.42
N ARG A 627 58.45 -28.60 -16.87
CA ARG A 627 58.96 -27.41 -17.57
C ARG A 627 60.48 -27.43 -17.69
N ALA A 628 61.20 -27.87 -16.66
CA ALA A 628 62.66 -28.00 -16.67
C ALA A 628 63.16 -29.02 -17.70
N GLN A 629 62.37 -30.05 -17.99
CA GLN A 629 62.66 -31.07 -19.01
C GLN A 629 62.11 -30.73 -20.41
N GLU A 630 61.56 -29.52 -20.63
CA GLU A 630 60.87 -29.10 -21.87
C GLU A 630 59.67 -29.99 -22.29
N LYS A 631 59.21 -30.89 -21.42
CA LYS A 631 58.12 -31.85 -21.70
C LYS A 631 56.73 -31.28 -21.39
N HIS A 632 56.61 -30.05 -20.89
CA HIS A 632 55.33 -29.43 -20.48
C HIS A 632 54.32 -29.26 -21.63
N ASN A 633 54.80 -29.07 -22.87
CA ASN A 633 53.97 -28.95 -24.07
C ASN A 633 53.76 -30.27 -24.81
N LEU A 634 54.30 -31.38 -24.29
CA LEU A 634 54.20 -32.68 -24.93
C LEU A 634 52.75 -33.18 -24.87
N ARG A 635 52.19 -33.50 -26.04
CA ARG A 635 50.85 -34.06 -26.16
C ARG A 635 50.90 -35.56 -26.31
N VAL A 636 50.07 -36.22 -25.52
CA VAL A 636 50.02 -37.68 -25.43
C VAL A 636 48.58 -38.16 -25.57
N GLY A 637 48.42 -39.26 -26.31
CA GLY A 637 47.16 -39.97 -26.48
C GLY A 637 47.37 -41.45 -26.21
N ILE A 638 46.34 -42.25 -26.43
CA ILE A 638 46.38 -43.70 -26.20
C ILE A 638 46.29 -44.45 -27.53
N GLN A 639 47.12 -45.48 -27.71
CA GLN A 639 47.09 -46.38 -28.86
C GLN A 639 47.28 -47.84 -28.43
N SER A 640 46.73 -48.77 -29.21
CA SER A 640 46.90 -50.22 -29.02
C SER A 640 48.25 -50.66 -29.62
N TYR A 641 49.01 -51.47 -28.89
CA TYR A 641 50.28 -52.04 -29.32
C TYR A 641 50.49 -53.44 -28.73
N LYS A 642 50.57 -54.48 -29.59
CA LYS A 642 50.85 -55.89 -29.23
C LYS A 642 50.10 -56.33 -27.96
N ASP A 643 48.77 -56.28 -28.02
CA ASP A 643 47.82 -56.65 -26.94
C ASP A 643 47.91 -55.81 -25.65
N THR A 644 48.66 -54.72 -25.68
CA THR A 644 48.77 -53.75 -24.57
C THR A 644 48.37 -52.35 -25.02
N VAL A 645 48.02 -51.50 -24.06
CA VAL A 645 47.65 -50.11 -24.30
C VAL A 645 48.82 -49.22 -23.93
N ARG A 646 49.23 -48.32 -24.82
CA ARG A 646 50.41 -47.46 -24.62
C ARG A 646 50.09 -45.99 -24.87
N LEU A 647 50.90 -45.12 -24.27
CA LEU A 647 50.90 -43.70 -24.57
C LEU A 647 51.62 -43.44 -25.89
N ALA A 648 51.04 -42.61 -26.75
CA ALA A 648 51.60 -42.21 -28.05
C ALA A 648 51.77 -40.68 -28.10
N LYS A 649 52.88 -40.19 -28.70
CA LYS A 649 53.11 -38.75 -28.89
C LYS A 649 52.31 -38.25 -30.10
N ALA A 650 51.71 -37.06 -29.98
CA ALA A 650 51.09 -36.42 -31.13
C ALA A 650 52.12 -36.18 -32.24
N GLY A 651 51.91 -36.77 -33.42
CA GLY A 651 52.78 -36.60 -34.59
C GLY A 651 53.88 -37.66 -34.77
N SER A 652 54.09 -38.60 -33.83
CA SER A 652 54.90 -39.79 -34.12
C SER A 652 54.01 -40.86 -34.75
N SER A 653 53.90 -40.84 -36.08
CA SER A 653 53.49 -42.04 -36.81
C SER A 653 54.66 -43.01 -36.72
N ASP A 654 54.67 -43.89 -35.72
CA ASP A 654 55.42 -45.13 -35.84
C ASP A 654 54.72 -45.91 -36.96
N THR A 655 55.22 -45.73 -38.17
CA THR A 655 54.86 -46.55 -39.32
C THR A 655 55.12 -48.00 -38.95
N VAL A 656 54.08 -48.82 -39.12
CA VAL A 656 54.11 -50.29 -39.00
C VAL A 656 55.32 -50.89 -39.70
#